data_AF-A0A101TD70-F1
#
_entry.id   AF-A0A101TD70-F1
#
_cell.length_a   1.000
_cell.length_b   1.000
_cell.length_c   1.000
_cell.angle_alpha   90.00
_cell.angle_beta   90.00
_cell.angle_gamma   90.00
#
_symmetry.space_group_name_H-M   'P 1'
#
loop_
_entity.id
_entity.type
_entity.pdbx_description
1 polymer ?
#
loop_
_entity_poly.entity_id
_entity_poly.type
_entity_poly.pdbx_seq_one_letter_code
_entity_poly.pdbx_strand_id
1 'polypeptide(L)'
;MHEDGYDLVTMRLMYPFLRDRSRVLHGLGERLRPGGTLVAITPVVEHTPAERRDIALDEDEVRLLAEGWETVERLEADQLTVLVLRGPCHTGTRAVERQRPPSGLAVTGALAVVTDEAGRVLLGRSRRGMWELPGGKTSGAESFEAAAVRELAEETGLTASASDAHVVTMLADDSHGVPRLTAVVRITAWSGTLANRERQLFDRWEWHDLHAVACLGPVFAPAAQALGATWPGVIPGLAPVHSYPLAIDQPPVPGEPAEAVRLRQQMTQTVIDGGWAPSEPVQQALRTVPRHRFVPEKALKTAYDGGDRAVVTRRDETGKATSSVSAAWLQADMLQSLCLKPGAIVFEAGSGGYNAELIAHVAGPTGRVVTGDIDPYVVHRTRRLTTEAGSGRVTAFQGDAALGAPSHLVPRGGFDAIVITYNSWDISPSWREQVAEGGRLVLPLEIHGYTRAIAFERRCEVLHARKFTHCGFLRAQGEHARPIPAVDLLDGELKLRFEDGTPASTKGLEEALRGPRHQVATGVTMGAAFYFGSLQLYAATTLPGFVRLSAHREKGTGVTQIAKDGDAPAILGDASLAYLIHVQTRHGDSPAEKEWEWVVHAFGQHGPQLAEQLAATVRAWDRDVRTNDGKQNDPVLTVHPASTPDRQLPAGDVLDKPHSRLVFQWPGRVPSP
;
A
#
# COMPACT_ATOMS: atom_id res chain seq x y z
N MET A 1 5.12 11.81 -17.37
CA MET A 1 4.39 11.47 -18.62
C MET A 1 3.12 12.31 -18.65
N HIS A 2 2.57 12.65 -19.81
CA HIS A 2 1.43 13.58 -19.94
C HIS A 2 0.14 12.92 -19.41
N GLU A 3 -0.61 13.60 -18.52
CA GLU A 3 -1.75 13.03 -17.77
C GLU A 3 -2.95 12.69 -18.66
N ASP A 4 -3.13 13.42 -19.76
CA ASP A 4 -4.27 13.33 -20.67
C ASP A 4 -4.13 12.29 -21.80
N GLY A 5 -3.07 11.48 -21.81
CA GLY A 5 -2.77 10.56 -22.91
C GLY A 5 -2.16 11.24 -24.16
N TYR A 6 -2.06 10.49 -25.26
CA TYR A 6 -1.36 10.86 -26.49
C TYR A 6 -2.28 10.73 -27.72
N ASP A 7 -2.16 11.68 -28.65
CA ASP A 7 -2.83 11.60 -29.96
C ASP A 7 -2.08 10.68 -30.94
N LEU A 8 -0.75 10.58 -30.78
CA LEU A 8 0.12 9.74 -31.60
C LEU A 8 1.24 9.13 -30.75
N VAL A 9 1.40 7.82 -30.87
CA VAL A 9 2.55 7.08 -30.35
C VAL A 9 3.27 6.41 -31.52
N THR A 10 4.55 6.69 -31.70
CA THR A 10 5.34 6.08 -32.77
C THR A 10 6.36 5.11 -32.19
N MET A 11 6.31 3.86 -32.64
CA MET A 11 7.23 2.78 -32.28
C MET A 11 8.07 2.41 -33.49
N ARG A 12 9.31 2.91 -33.57
CA ARG A 12 10.19 2.71 -34.73
C ARG A 12 11.33 1.74 -34.40
N LEU A 13 11.42 0.66 -35.17
CA LEU A 13 12.49 -0.35 -35.14
C LEU A 13 12.76 -0.95 -33.76
N MET A 14 11.79 -0.91 -32.84
CA MET A 14 11.98 -1.36 -31.46
C MET A 14 11.17 -2.60 -31.10
N TYR A 15 10.09 -2.90 -31.82
CA TYR A 15 9.19 -4.01 -31.50
C TYR A 15 9.89 -5.38 -31.40
N PRO A 16 10.83 -5.75 -32.29
CA PRO A 16 11.56 -7.02 -32.19
C PRO A 16 12.31 -7.19 -30.87
N PHE A 17 12.79 -6.09 -30.29
CA PHE A 17 13.60 -6.07 -29.05
C PHE A 17 12.76 -6.05 -27.77
N LEU A 18 11.44 -5.89 -27.88
CA LEU A 18 10.54 -5.96 -26.73
C LEU A 18 10.41 -7.40 -26.25
N ARG A 19 10.65 -7.62 -24.96
CA ARG A 19 10.42 -8.92 -24.30
C ARG A 19 8.94 -9.18 -24.05
N ASP A 20 8.20 -8.20 -23.52
CA ASP A 20 6.78 -8.31 -23.20
C ASP A 20 5.92 -7.52 -24.22
N ARG A 21 5.87 -8.01 -25.47
CA ARG A 21 5.28 -7.28 -26.60
C ARG A 21 3.82 -6.93 -26.37
N SER A 22 3.00 -7.87 -25.92
CA SER A 22 1.57 -7.63 -25.69
C SER A 22 1.34 -6.58 -24.59
N ARG A 23 2.10 -6.66 -23.49
CA ARG A 23 2.01 -5.69 -22.38
C ARG A 23 2.36 -4.27 -22.84
N VAL A 24 3.44 -4.13 -23.62
CA VAL A 24 3.86 -2.82 -24.13
C VAL A 24 2.81 -2.26 -25.08
N LEU A 25 2.31 -3.06 -26.03
CA LEU A 25 1.26 -2.62 -26.94
C LEU A 25 -0.03 -2.24 -26.21
N HIS A 26 -0.46 -3.04 -25.25
CA HIS A 26 -1.62 -2.73 -24.42
C HIS A 26 -1.44 -1.43 -23.65
N GLY A 27 -0.33 -1.28 -22.91
CA GLY A 27 -0.06 -0.09 -22.12
C GLY A 27 0.17 1.17 -22.95
N LEU A 28 0.63 1.05 -24.21
CA LEU A 28 0.68 2.18 -25.15
C LEU A 28 -0.71 2.50 -25.71
N GLY A 29 -1.52 1.48 -26.02
CA GLY A 29 -2.91 1.63 -26.46
C GLY A 29 -3.79 2.32 -25.42
N GLU A 30 -3.66 1.95 -24.13
CA GLU A 30 -4.37 2.60 -23.01
C GLU A 30 -4.01 4.08 -22.83
N ARG A 31 -2.86 4.49 -23.37
CA ARG A 31 -2.43 5.90 -23.32
C ARG A 31 -2.86 6.68 -24.54
N LEU A 32 -3.51 6.07 -25.53
CA LEU A 32 -4.07 6.81 -26.65
C LEU A 32 -5.37 7.51 -26.22
N ARG A 33 -5.51 8.77 -26.60
CA ARG A 33 -6.80 9.48 -26.51
C ARG A 33 -7.82 8.84 -27.44
N PRO A 34 -9.14 9.05 -27.23
CA PRO A 34 -10.15 8.65 -28.22
C PRO A 34 -9.79 9.18 -29.62
N GLY A 35 -9.66 8.26 -30.59
CA GLY A 35 -9.21 8.59 -31.96
C GLY A 35 -7.68 8.67 -32.16
N GLY A 36 -6.90 8.50 -31.10
CA GLY A 36 -5.44 8.44 -31.13
C GLY A 36 -4.90 7.23 -31.90
N THR A 37 -3.63 7.30 -32.26
CA THR A 37 -2.98 6.34 -33.18
C THR A 37 -1.68 5.79 -32.64
N LEU A 38 -1.46 4.48 -32.75
CA LEU A 38 -0.14 3.87 -32.59
C LEU A 38 0.42 3.51 -33.98
N VAL A 39 1.61 3.99 -34.29
CA VAL A 39 2.30 3.70 -35.55
C VAL A 39 3.52 2.81 -35.25
N ALA A 40 3.48 1.56 -35.69
CA ALA A 40 4.60 0.64 -35.57
C ALA A 40 5.35 0.53 -36.90
N ILE A 41 6.63 0.88 -36.91
CA ILE A 41 7.49 0.84 -38.09
C ILE A 41 8.56 -0.22 -37.85
N THR A 42 8.56 -1.28 -38.63
CA THR A 42 9.39 -2.47 -38.37
C THR A 42 9.88 -3.10 -39.68
N PRO A 43 11.10 -3.66 -39.73
CA PRO A 43 11.53 -4.41 -40.90
C PRO A 43 10.83 -5.77 -40.91
N VAL A 44 10.65 -6.34 -42.10
CA VAL A 44 10.06 -7.66 -42.30
C VAL A 44 11.07 -8.64 -42.89
N VAL A 45 10.93 -9.93 -42.56
CA VAL A 45 11.88 -10.99 -42.98
C VAL A 45 12.02 -11.06 -44.50
N GLU A 46 10.96 -10.75 -45.25
CA GLU A 46 10.95 -10.75 -46.72
C GLU A 46 11.99 -9.79 -47.33
N HIS A 47 12.17 -8.61 -46.72
CA HIS A 47 13.05 -7.56 -47.23
C HIS A 47 14.34 -7.41 -46.43
N THR A 48 14.56 -8.26 -45.42
CA THR A 48 15.73 -8.18 -44.54
C THR A 48 16.76 -9.26 -44.86
N PRO A 49 18.04 -8.89 -45.09
CA PRO A 49 19.14 -9.84 -45.30
C PRO A 49 19.24 -10.88 -44.18
N ALA A 50 19.64 -12.11 -44.51
CA ALA A 50 19.65 -13.25 -43.58
C ALA A 50 20.43 -12.96 -42.28
N GLU A 51 21.53 -12.23 -42.37
CA GLU A 51 22.38 -11.79 -41.25
C GLU A 51 21.75 -10.77 -40.29
N ARG A 52 20.56 -10.22 -40.63
CA ARG A 52 19.81 -9.25 -39.81
C ARG A 52 18.37 -9.68 -39.55
N ARG A 53 18.01 -10.95 -39.78
CA ARG A 53 16.63 -11.41 -39.60
C ARG A 53 16.16 -11.45 -38.15
N ASP A 54 17.09 -11.43 -37.20
CA ASP A 54 16.82 -11.32 -35.77
C ASP A 54 16.17 -9.99 -35.37
N ILE A 55 16.28 -8.96 -36.22
CA ILE A 55 15.65 -7.65 -36.01
C ILE A 55 14.42 -7.43 -36.87
N ALA A 56 13.96 -8.44 -37.63
CA ALA A 56 12.84 -8.33 -38.56
C ALA A 56 11.67 -9.24 -38.16
N LEU A 57 10.46 -8.79 -38.45
CA LEU A 57 9.24 -9.55 -38.16
C LEU A 57 8.86 -10.46 -39.33
N ASP A 58 8.44 -11.68 -39.04
CA ASP A 58 7.73 -12.49 -40.02
C ASP A 58 6.24 -12.10 -40.11
N GLU A 59 5.52 -12.64 -41.09
CA GLU A 59 4.10 -12.33 -41.29
C GLU A 59 3.21 -12.78 -40.11
N ASP A 60 3.61 -13.81 -39.35
CA ASP A 60 2.89 -14.22 -38.15
C ASP A 60 3.06 -13.15 -37.05
N GLU A 61 4.26 -12.60 -36.88
CA GLU A 61 4.54 -11.53 -35.92
C GLU A 61 3.87 -10.20 -36.30
N VAL A 62 3.82 -9.86 -37.60
CA VAL A 62 3.08 -8.70 -38.12
C VAL A 62 1.58 -8.88 -37.85
N ARG A 63 1.02 -10.07 -38.11
CA ARG A 63 -0.37 -10.38 -37.78
C ARG A 63 -0.67 -10.20 -36.29
N LEU A 64 0.19 -10.72 -35.42
CA LEU A 64 0.03 -10.62 -33.96
C LEU A 64 0.12 -9.17 -33.45
N LEU A 65 0.94 -8.33 -34.09
CA LEU A 65 1.05 -6.90 -33.76
C LEU A 65 -0.22 -6.13 -34.17
N ALA A 66 -0.86 -6.52 -35.27
CA ALA A 66 -2.09 -5.91 -35.78
C ALA A 66 -3.35 -6.37 -35.02
N GLU A 67 -3.31 -7.50 -34.34
CA GLU A 67 -4.49 -8.11 -33.73
C GLU A 67 -5.03 -7.31 -32.53
N GLY A 68 -6.36 -7.28 -32.39
CA GLY A 68 -7.06 -6.68 -31.26
C GLY A 68 -7.44 -5.20 -31.46
N TRP A 69 -6.78 -4.51 -32.38
CA TRP A 69 -7.09 -3.12 -32.73
C TRP A 69 -8.37 -3.01 -33.57
N GLU A 70 -9.12 -1.93 -33.38
CA GLU A 70 -10.37 -1.66 -34.10
C GLU A 70 -10.14 -1.45 -35.60
N THR A 71 -9.08 -0.72 -35.94
CA THR A 71 -8.65 -0.52 -37.33
C THR A 71 -7.15 -0.70 -37.45
N VAL A 72 -6.74 -1.42 -38.50
CA VAL A 72 -5.33 -1.63 -38.86
C VAL A 72 -5.17 -1.26 -40.31
N GLU A 73 -4.27 -0.32 -40.59
CA GLU A 73 -3.82 -0.01 -41.94
C GLU A 73 -2.34 -0.40 -42.06
N ARG A 74 -2.01 -1.19 -43.09
CA ARG A 74 -0.65 -1.60 -43.40
C ARG A 74 -0.16 -0.80 -44.61
N LEU A 75 0.95 -0.10 -44.43
CA LEU A 75 1.65 0.63 -45.47
C LEU A 75 3.06 0.06 -45.61
N GLU A 76 3.60 0.09 -46.82
CA GLU A 76 4.99 -0.29 -47.08
C GLU A 76 5.79 0.97 -47.39
N ALA A 77 6.92 1.15 -46.71
CA ALA A 77 7.81 2.30 -46.90
C ALA A 77 9.28 1.87 -46.73
N ASP A 78 10.09 2.06 -47.78
CA ASP A 78 11.53 1.80 -47.76
C ASP A 78 11.94 0.45 -47.14
N GLN A 79 11.33 -0.65 -47.61
CA GLN A 79 11.56 -2.02 -47.12
C GLN A 79 11.14 -2.28 -45.66
N LEU A 80 10.41 -1.33 -45.05
CA LEU A 80 9.79 -1.45 -43.75
C LEU A 80 8.28 -1.52 -43.90
N THR A 81 7.66 -2.35 -43.07
CA THR A 81 6.23 -2.35 -42.88
C THR A 81 5.86 -1.32 -41.81
N VAL A 82 4.89 -0.47 -42.13
CA VAL A 82 4.30 0.53 -41.24
C VAL A 82 2.87 0.12 -40.94
N LEU A 83 2.59 -0.20 -39.69
CA LEU A 83 1.24 -0.48 -39.20
C LEU A 83 0.70 0.74 -38.48
N VAL A 84 -0.45 1.24 -38.94
CA VAL A 84 -1.22 2.31 -38.31
C VAL A 84 -2.39 1.65 -37.58
N LEU A 85 -2.31 1.65 -36.25
CA LEU A 85 -3.21 0.95 -35.35
C LEU A 85 -4.08 1.97 -34.60
N ARG A 86 -5.41 1.82 -34.63
CA ARG A 86 -6.34 2.72 -33.94
C ARG A 86 -7.41 1.95 -33.18
N GLY A 87 -7.99 2.63 -32.20
CA GLY A 87 -8.98 2.07 -31.28
C GLY A 87 -8.34 1.26 -30.15
N PRO A 88 -9.15 0.68 -29.27
CA PRO A 88 -8.66 -0.12 -28.15
C PRO A 88 -7.99 -1.40 -28.65
N CYS A 89 -6.77 -1.70 -28.15
CA CYS A 89 -6.03 -2.92 -28.46
C CYS A 89 -6.77 -4.17 -27.94
N HIS A 90 -7.46 -4.09 -26.79
CA HIS A 90 -8.40 -5.10 -26.31
C HIS A 90 -9.42 -4.43 -25.38
N THR A 91 -10.70 -4.83 -25.42
CA THR A 91 -11.77 -4.25 -24.55
C THR A 91 -12.15 -5.13 -23.36
N GLY A 92 -11.46 -6.27 -23.21
CA GLY A 92 -11.69 -7.22 -22.13
C GLY A 92 -11.31 -8.65 -22.53
N THR A 93 -11.19 -9.52 -21.53
CA THR A 93 -10.93 -10.95 -21.74
C THR A 93 -12.22 -11.73 -21.92
N ARG A 94 -12.25 -12.64 -22.90
CA ARG A 94 -13.38 -13.54 -23.16
C ARG A 94 -12.90 -14.98 -23.18
N ALA A 95 -13.59 -15.85 -22.44
CA ALA A 95 -13.37 -17.28 -22.51
C ALA A 95 -13.87 -17.82 -23.86
N VAL A 96 -13.01 -18.54 -24.59
CA VAL A 96 -13.32 -19.13 -25.91
C VAL A 96 -12.99 -20.62 -25.91
N GLU A 97 -13.85 -21.42 -26.54
CA GLU A 97 -13.71 -22.87 -26.63
C GLU A 97 -13.04 -23.31 -27.94
N ARG A 98 -12.39 -24.47 -27.94
CA ARG A 98 -11.81 -25.04 -29.17
C ARG A 98 -12.92 -25.49 -30.12
N GLN A 99 -12.76 -25.24 -31.43
CA GLN A 99 -13.76 -25.57 -32.45
C GLN A 99 -13.90 -27.08 -32.75
N ARG A 100 -12.91 -27.91 -32.40
CA ARG A 100 -12.97 -29.36 -32.59
C ARG A 100 -13.35 -30.07 -31.29
N PRO A 101 -14.34 -30.98 -31.29
CA PRO A 101 -14.73 -31.72 -30.10
C PRO A 101 -13.60 -32.62 -29.60
N PRO A 102 -13.48 -32.85 -28.28
CA PRO A 102 -12.52 -33.80 -27.74
C PRO A 102 -12.82 -35.23 -28.22
N SER A 103 -11.79 -36.04 -28.45
CA SER A 103 -11.95 -37.49 -28.66
C SER A 103 -11.98 -38.22 -27.31
N GLY A 104 -13.11 -38.85 -26.96
CA GLY A 104 -13.26 -39.70 -25.76
C GLY A 104 -14.64 -39.60 -25.09
N LEU A 105 -14.92 -40.52 -24.15
CA LEU A 105 -16.14 -40.50 -23.30
C LEU A 105 -16.02 -39.49 -22.14
N ALA A 106 -14.80 -39.16 -21.72
CA ALA A 106 -14.44 -38.07 -20.82
C ALA A 106 -12.95 -37.73 -21.04
N VAL A 107 -12.56 -36.47 -20.81
CA VAL A 107 -11.16 -36.04 -20.91
C VAL A 107 -10.67 -35.49 -19.59
N THR A 108 -9.54 -36.02 -19.11
CA THR A 108 -8.80 -35.51 -17.96
C THR A 108 -7.56 -34.75 -18.44
N GLY A 109 -7.35 -33.56 -17.91
CA GLY A 109 -6.16 -32.75 -18.19
C GLY A 109 -5.68 -31.98 -16.97
N ALA A 110 -4.48 -31.42 -17.07
CA ALA A 110 -3.88 -30.57 -16.05
C ALA A 110 -3.41 -29.26 -16.68
N LEU A 111 -3.68 -28.14 -16.03
CA LEU A 111 -3.19 -26.82 -16.41
C LEU A 111 -2.24 -26.30 -15.33
N ALA A 112 -1.02 -25.99 -15.73
CA ALA A 112 -0.01 -25.41 -14.87
C ALA A 112 -0.21 -23.90 -14.74
N VAL A 113 -0.49 -23.42 -13.54
CA VAL A 113 -0.45 -22.00 -13.21
C VAL A 113 0.90 -21.68 -12.61
N VAL A 114 1.72 -20.97 -13.39
CA VAL A 114 3.11 -20.64 -13.05
C VAL A 114 3.28 -19.13 -12.98
N THR A 115 4.02 -18.66 -11.98
CA THR A 115 4.33 -17.24 -11.79
C THR A 115 5.83 -17.01 -11.72
N ASP A 116 6.31 -15.88 -12.24
CA ASP A 116 7.70 -15.48 -12.12
C ASP A 116 8.00 -14.74 -10.81
N GLU A 117 9.27 -14.37 -10.61
CA GLU A 117 9.72 -13.58 -9.45
C GLU A 117 9.08 -12.18 -9.39
N ALA A 118 8.44 -11.69 -10.45
CA ALA A 118 7.72 -10.43 -10.44
C ALA A 118 6.22 -10.60 -10.12
N GLY A 119 5.73 -11.84 -9.95
CA GLY A 119 4.32 -12.12 -9.75
C GLY A 119 3.49 -12.08 -11.04
N ARG A 120 4.12 -12.25 -12.21
CA ARG A 120 3.43 -12.32 -13.50
C ARG A 120 3.06 -13.77 -13.81
N VAL A 121 1.92 -14.02 -14.42
CA VAL A 121 1.47 -15.36 -14.83
C VAL A 121 1.94 -15.69 -16.25
N LEU A 122 2.36 -16.93 -16.47
CA LEU A 122 2.77 -17.43 -17.79
C LEU A 122 1.56 -17.78 -18.66
N LEU A 123 1.48 -17.23 -19.86
CA LEU A 123 0.47 -17.61 -20.87
C LEU A 123 1.11 -17.78 -22.25
N GLY A 124 0.60 -18.76 -22.98
CA GLY A 124 1.01 -19.11 -24.34
C GLY A 124 -0.01 -18.61 -25.35
N ARG A 125 0.43 -17.85 -26.35
CA ARG A 125 -0.40 -17.44 -27.48
C ARG A 125 -0.48 -18.61 -28.46
N SER A 126 -1.62 -19.30 -28.49
CA SER A 126 -1.83 -20.44 -29.41
C SER A 126 -1.96 -19.98 -30.86
N ARG A 127 -1.57 -20.86 -31.79
CA ARG A 127 -1.79 -20.73 -33.24
C ARG A 127 -3.28 -20.60 -33.61
N ARG A 128 -4.19 -20.84 -32.65
CA ARG A 128 -5.65 -20.80 -32.81
C ARG A 128 -6.27 -19.46 -32.44
N GLY A 129 -5.48 -18.46 -32.08
CA GLY A 129 -6.05 -17.15 -31.79
C GLY A 129 -6.35 -16.89 -30.30
N MET A 130 -5.92 -17.77 -29.38
CA MET A 130 -6.26 -17.66 -27.95
C MET A 130 -5.03 -17.76 -27.05
N TRP A 131 -5.11 -17.19 -25.85
CA TRP A 131 -4.15 -17.40 -24.77
C TRP A 131 -4.47 -18.68 -23.97
N GLU A 132 -3.47 -19.49 -23.66
CA GLU A 132 -3.62 -20.75 -22.92
C GLU A 132 -2.57 -20.83 -21.79
N LEU A 133 -2.88 -21.59 -20.73
CA LEU A 133 -1.89 -22.00 -19.72
C LEU A 133 -1.10 -23.20 -20.25
N PRO A 134 0.15 -23.42 -19.79
CA PRO A 134 0.83 -24.66 -20.08
C PRO A 134 0.00 -25.84 -19.59
N GLY A 135 -0.21 -26.84 -20.44
CA GLY A 135 -1.00 -27.98 -20.01
C GLY A 135 -1.62 -28.82 -21.12
N GLY A 136 -1.97 -30.04 -20.73
CA GLY A 136 -2.43 -31.05 -21.66
C GLY A 136 -3.15 -32.18 -20.97
N LYS A 137 -3.37 -33.25 -21.72
CA LYS A 137 -4.08 -34.44 -21.24
C LYS A 137 -3.15 -35.26 -20.36
N THR A 138 -3.72 -35.91 -19.35
CA THR A 138 -2.99 -36.92 -18.60
C THR A 138 -2.68 -38.14 -19.49
N SER A 139 -1.49 -38.70 -19.35
CA SER A 139 -1.00 -39.88 -20.07
C SER A 139 -0.76 -41.05 -19.10
N GLY A 140 -1.41 -42.18 -19.35
CA GLY A 140 -1.24 -43.40 -18.54
C GLY A 140 -1.71 -43.21 -17.09
N ALA A 141 -0.85 -43.57 -16.13
CA ALA A 141 -1.14 -43.53 -14.69
C ALA A 141 -0.46 -42.34 -13.98
N GLU A 142 -0.11 -41.28 -14.72
CA GLU A 142 0.51 -40.09 -14.11
C GLU A 142 -0.47 -39.31 -13.22
N SER A 143 0.07 -38.59 -12.23
CA SER A 143 -0.72 -37.67 -11.42
C SER A 143 -0.94 -36.34 -12.16
N PHE A 144 -1.90 -35.53 -11.69
CA PHE A 144 -2.14 -34.21 -12.30
C PHE A 144 -0.95 -33.27 -12.10
N GLU A 145 -0.24 -33.37 -10.97
CA GLU A 145 1.01 -32.66 -10.71
C GLU A 145 2.08 -33.05 -11.73
N ALA A 146 2.27 -34.35 -11.95
CA ALA A 146 3.23 -34.86 -12.92
C ALA A 146 2.89 -34.42 -14.35
N ALA A 147 1.61 -34.48 -14.73
CA ALA A 147 1.14 -33.99 -16.02
C ALA A 147 1.43 -32.50 -16.20
N ALA A 148 1.09 -31.65 -15.23
CA ALA A 148 1.35 -30.21 -15.31
C ALA A 148 2.84 -29.87 -15.41
N VAL A 149 3.69 -30.56 -14.64
CA VAL A 149 5.16 -30.39 -14.69
C VAL A 149 5.72 -30.83 -16.04
N ARG A 150 5.25 -31.95 -16.59
CA ARG A 150 5.66 -32.46 -17.90
C ARG A 150 5.28 -31.48 -19.01
N GLU A 151 4.03 -31.06 -19.07
CA GLU A 151 3.52 -30.13 -20.10
C GLU A 151 4.23 -28.78 -20.02
N LEU A 152 4.48 -28.26 -18.81
CA LEU A 152 5.29 -27.05 -18.63
C LEU A 152 6.67 -27.20 -19.28
N ALA A 153 7.35 -28.32 -19.06
CA ALA A 153 8.67 -28.57 -19.62
C ALA A 153 8.64 -28.76 -21.15
N GLU A 154 7.67 -29.51 -21.65
CA GLU A 154 7.49 -29.82 -23.07
C GLU A 154 7.19 -28.55 -23.89
N GLU A 155 6.30 -27.68 -23.40
CA GLU A 155 5.84 -26.51 -24.15
C GLU A 155 6.75 -25.28 -23.98
N THR A 156 7.28 -25.08 -22.77
CA THR A 156 7.93 -23.81 -22.37
C THR A 156 9.43 -23.94 -22.08
N GLY A 157 9.92 -25.17 -21.88
CA GLY A 157 11.28 -25.43 -21.42
C GLY A 157 11.55 -25.11 -19.94
N LEU A 158 10.55 -24.68 -19.17
CA LEU A 158 10.65 -24.49 -17.73
C LEU A 158 10.47 -25.82 -17.00
N THR A 159 11.27 -26.06 -15.96
CA THR A 159 11.23 -27.31 -15.18
C THR A 159 10.81 -27.04 -13.76
N ALA A 160 10.06 -27.98 -13.16
CA ALA A 160 9.62 -27.92 -11.77
C ALA A 160 9.66 -29.31 -11.13
N SER A 161 9.69 -29.38 -9.80
CA SER A 161 9.49 -30.63 -9.08
C SER A 161 7.99 -30.90 -8.91
N ALA A 162 7.60 -32.18 -8.95
CA ALA A 162 6.24 -32.57 -8.59
C ALA A 162 5.89 -32.20 -7.13
N SER A 163 6.88 -32.05 -6.24
CA SER A 163 6.67 -31.58 -4.87
C SER A 163 6.26 -30.11 -4.78
N ASP A 164 6.58 -29.32 -5.81
CA ASP A 164 6.26 -27.89 -5.91
C ASP A 164 5.03 -27.64 -6.79
N ALA A 165 4.36 -28.71 -7.23
CA ALA A 165 3.14 -28.67 -8.01
C ALA A 165 1.96 -29.09 -7.13
N HIS A 166 0.96 -28.22 -7.01
CA HIS A 166 -0.16 -28.41 -6.09
C HIS A 166 -1.48 -28.33 -6.84
N VAL A 167 -2.27 -29.41 -6.82
CA VAL A 167 -3.62 -29.37 -7.38
C VAL A 167 -4.51 -28.50 -6.49
N VAL A 168 -4.98 -27.39 -7.02
CA VAL A 168 -5.82 -26.41 -6.34
C VAL A 168 -7.28 -26.81 -6.41
N THR A 169 -7.75 -27.23 -7.58
CA THR A 169 -9.15 -27.65 -7.76
C THR A 169 -9.28 -28.54 -8.98
N MET A 170 -10.37 -29.31 -9.02
CA MET A 170 -10.83 -29.99 -10.22
C MET A 170 -12.01 -29.22 -10.80
N LEU A 171 -11.83 -28.69 -12.00
CA LEU A 171 -12.91 -28.05 -12.77
C LEU A 171 -13.60 -29.10 -13.62
N ALA A 172 -14.93 -29.09 -13.59
CA ALA A 172 -15.78 -29.91 -14.43
C ALA A 172 -16.64 -29.01 -15.32
N ASP A 173 -16.47 -29.18 -16.62
CA ASP A 173 -17.26 -28.51 -17.65
C ASP A 173 -17.64 -29.46 -18.79
N ASP A 174 -18.37 -28.92 -19.76
CA ASP A 174 -18.76 -29.60 -20.98
C ASP A 174 -18.06 -28.95 -22.17
N SER A 175 -17.50 -29.79 -23.05
CA SER A 175 -16.97 -29.35 -24.34
C SER A 175 -17.63 -30.15 -25.45
N HIS A 176 -18.61 -29.53 -26.12
CA HIS A 176 -19.36 -30.14 -27.22
C HIS A 176 -20.06 -31.46 -26.84
N GLY A 177 -20.64 -31.55 -25.64
CA GLY A 177 -21.31 -32.75 -25.14
C GLY A 177 -20.38 -33.80 -24.54
N VAL A 178 -19.08 -33.51 -24.43
CA VAL A 178 -18.09 -34.37 -23.79
C VAL A 178 -17.70 -33.79 -22.43
N PRO A 179 -17.93 -34.52 -21.32
CA PRO A 179 -17.46 -34.12 -20.01
C PRO A 179 -15.94 -33.94 -20.00
N ARG A 180 -15.48 -32.77 -19.54
CA ARG A 180 -14.07 -32.46 -19.38
C ARG A 180 -13.78 -32.13 -17.92
N LEU A 181 -12.76 -32.81 -17.40
CA LEU A 181 -12.24 -32.63 -16.05
C LEU A 181 -10.84 -32.05 -16.15
N THR A 182 -10.64 -30.86 -15.59
CA THR A 182 -9.35 -30.16 -15.65
C THR A 182 -8.84 -29.90 -14.25
N ALA A 183 -7.70 -30.49 -13.91
CA ALA A 183 -6.96 -30.15 -12.69
C ALA A 183 -6.27 -28.80 -12.88
N VAL A 184 -6.50 -27.88 -11.94
CA VAL A 184 -5.75 -26.62 -11.86
C VAL A 184 -4.57 -26.87 -10.95
N VAL A 185 -3.35 -26.80 -11.49
CA VAL A 185 -2.13 -27.14 -10.76
C VAL A 185 -1.27 -25.89 -10.61
N ARG A 186 -1.11 -25.41 -9.39
CA ARG A 186 -0.24 -24.27 -9.09
C ARG A 186 1.19 -24.75 -8.87
N ILE A 187 2.14 -24.20 -9.61
CA ILE A 187 3.56 -24.52 -9.47
C ILE A 187 4.25 -23.38 -8.73
N THR A 188 4.77 -23.67 -7.54
CA THR A 188 5.33 -22.66 -6.63
C THR A 188 6.84 -22.45 -6.77
N ALA A 189 7.55 -23.39 -7.41
CA ALA A 189 8.97 -23.26 -7.71
C ALA A 189 9.29 -23.91 -9.05
N TRP A 190 10.11 -23.24 -9.85
CA TRP A 190 10.54 -23.68 -11.17
C TRP A 190 11.93 -23.12 -11.51
N SER A 191 12.56 -23.67 -12.54
CA SER A 191 13.85 -23.22 -13.06
C SER A 191 13.90 -23.32 -14.59
N GLY A 192 14.94 -22.75 -15.20
CA GLY A 192 15.14 -22.78 -16.65
C GLY A 192 14.87 -21.45 -17.35
N THR A 193 14.95 -21.47 -18.68
CA THR A 193 14.76 -20.28 -19.53
C THR A 193 13.55 -20.48 -20.40
N LEU A 194 12.62 -19.51 -20.35
CA LEU A 194 11.41 -19.55 -21.16
C LEU A 194 11.74 -19.63 -22.65
N ALA A 195 11.19 -20.63 -23.33
CA ALA A 195 11.36 -20.86 -24.76
C ALA A 195 10.08 -21.44 -25.37
N ASN A 196 9.75 -21.08 -26.61
CA ASN A 196 8.69 -21.75 -27.35
C ASN A 196 9.22 -23.06 -27.96
N ARG A 197 9.04 -24.17 -27.24
CA ARG A 197 9.51 -25.51 -27.65
C ARG A 197 8.57 -26.17 -28.67
N GLU A 198 7.29 -25.83 -28.61
CA GLU A 198 6.24 -26.35 -29.48
C GLU A 198 5.70 -25.30 -30.45
N ARG A 199 6.57 -24.81 -31.34
CA ARG A 199 6.28 -23.73 -32.30
C ARG A 199 5.13 -24.03 -33.27
N GLN A 200 4.79 -25.31 -33.41
CA GLN A 200 3.63 -25.78 -34.18
C GLN A 200 2.29 -25.56 -33.47
N LEU A 201 2.27 -25.41 -32.14
CA LEU A 201 1.06 -25.19 -31.34
C LEU A 201 0.94 -23.75 -30.85
N PHE A 202 2.07 -23.13 -30.51
CA PHE A 202 2.13 -21.78 -29.96
C PHE A 202 2.94 -20.85 -30.84
N ASP A 203 2.49 -19.61 -30.97
CA ASP A 203 3.25 -18.54 -31.58
C ASP A 203 4.34 -18.04 -30.61
N ARG A 204 3.97 -17.83 -29.34
CA ARG A 204 4.88 -17.33 -28.29
C ARG A 204 4.38 -17.61 -26.88
N TRP A 205 5.27 -17.47 -25.90
CA TRP A 205 4.97 -17.50 -24.47
C TRP A 205 5.38 -16.17 -23.83
N GLU A 206 4.53 -15.62 -22.95
CA GLU A 206 4.72 -14.31 -22.33
C GLU A 206 4.31 -14.31 -20.84
N TRP A 207 4.93 -13.44 -20.06
CA TRP A 207 4.58 -13.19 -18.66
C TRP A 207 3.65 -11.98 -18.55
N HIS A 208 2.47 -12.17 -17.96
CA HIS A 208 1.44 -11.16 -17.83
C HIS A 208 1.21 -10.75 -16.37
N ASP A 209 1.15 -9.44 -16.11
CA ASP A 209 0.68 -8.94 -14.82
C ASP A 209 -0.76 -9.41 -14.56
N LEU A 210 -1.09 -9.81 -13.32
CA LEU A 210 -2.42 -10.33 -13.00
C LEU A 210 -3.55 -9.37 -13.38
N HIS A 211 -3.37 -8.06 -13.20
CA HIS A 211 -4.39 -7.08 -13.60
C HIS A 211 -4.59 -7.02 -15.12
N ALA A 212 -3.54 -7.31 -15.91
CA ALA A 212 -3.61 -7.25 -17.37
C ALA A 212 -4.38 -8.44 -17.94
N VAL A 213 -4.52 -9.53 -17.17
CA VAL A 213 -5.29 -10.73 -17.53
C VAL A 213 -6.75 -10.41 -17.82
N ALA A 214 -7.31 -9.34 -17.23
CA ALA A 214 -8.67 -8.87 -17.52
C ALA A 214 -8.85 -8.32 -18.94
N CYS A 215 -7.76 -8.02 -19.66
CA CYS A 215 -7.75 -7.31 -20.93
C CYS A 215 -6.90 -7.99 -22.04
N LEU A 216 -6.72 -9.32 -21.98
CA LEU A 216 -5.88 -10.05 -22.95
C LEU A 216 -6.59 -10.44 -24.25
N GLY A 217 -7.91 -10.24 -24.33
CA GLY A 217 -8.72 -10.74 -25.45
C GLY A 217 -9.12 -12.21 -25.27
N PRO A 218 -9.11 -13.04 -26.33
CA PRO A 218 -9.52 -14.44 -26.25
C PRO A 218 -8.58 -15.29 -25.37
N VAL A 219 -9.11 -15.89 -24.31
CA VAL A 219 -8.41 -16.87 -23.46
C VAL A 219 -9.14 -18.19 -23.57
N PHE A 220 -8.41 -19.30 -23.71
CA PHE A 220 -9.01 -20.63 -23.77
C PHE A 220 -9.83 -20.90 -22.49
N ALA A 221 -11.06 -21.40 -22.65
CA ALA A 221 -12.03 -21.44 -21.55
C ALA A 221 -11.52 -22.17 -20.29
N PRO A 222 -10.92 -23.37 -20.35
CA PRO A 222 -10.27 -24.00 -19.20
C PRO A 222 -9.17 -23.17 -18.56
N ALA A 223 -8.36 -22.46 -19.35
CA ALA A 223 -7.32 -21.58 -18.83
C ALA A 223 -7.92 -20.37 -18.10
N ALA A 224 -8.96 -19.74 -18.67
CA ALA A 224 -9.66 -18.63 -18.03
C ALA A 224 -10.31 -19.07 -16.70
N GLN A 225 -10.92 -20.25 -16.66
CA GLN A 225 -11.50 -20.81 -15.44
C GLN A 225 -10.42 -21.20 -14.41
N ALA A 226 -9.28 -21.74 -14.84
CA ALA A 226 -8.15 -22.03 -13.96
C ALA A 226 -7.56 -20.76 -13.33
N LEU A 227 -7.43 -19.69 -14.12
CA LEU A 227 -7.02 -18.36 -13.63
C LEU A 227 -8.03 -17.79 -12.64
N GLY A 228 -9.34 -17.91 -12.92
CA GLY A 228 -10.40 -17.49 -12.01
C GLY A 228 -10.47 -18.33 -10.72
N ALA A 229 -10.16 -19.62 -10.78
CA ALA A 229 -10.08 -20.49 -9.61
C ALA A 229 -8.84 -20.19 -8.76
N THR A 230 -7.73 -19.82 -9.39
CA THR A 230 -6.49 -19.46 -8.68
C THR A 230 -6.57 -18.04 -8.10
N TRP A 231 -7.15 -17.10 -8.85
CA TRP A 231 -7.31 -15.69 -8.48
C TRP A 231 -8.76 -15.24 -8.73
N PRO A 232 -9.67 -15.45 -7.77
CA PRO A 232 -11.07 -15.10 -7.91
C PRO A 232 -11.31 -13.63 -8.31
N GLY A 233 -11.97 -13.45 -9.46
CA GLY A 233 -12.30 -12.14 -10.01
C GLY A 233 -11.23 -11.53 -10.92
N VAL A 234 -10.10 -12.21 -11.17
CA VAL A 234 -9.05 -11.71 -12.07
C VAL A 234 -9.56 -11.47 -13.51
N ILE A 235 -10.51 -12.29 -13.97
CA ILE A 235 -11.26 -12.06 -15.21
C ILE A 235 -12.72 -11.77 -14.84
N PRO A 236 -13.20 -10.52 -15.05
CA PRO A 236 -14.58 -10.15 -14.77
C PRO A 236 -15.59 -10.94 -15.61
N GLY A 237 -16.73 -11.30 -15.02
CA GLY A 237 -17.87 -11.89 -15.77
C GLY A 237 -17.66 -13.33 -16.26
N LEU A 238 -16.64 -14.04 -15.78
CA LEU A 238 -16.47 -15.47 -16.04
C LEU A 238 -17.73 -16.26 -15.66
N ALA A 239 -18.18 -17.13 -16.57
CA ALA A 239 -19.29 -18.03 -16.29
C ALA A 239 -18.91 -18.99 -15.15
N PRO A 240 -19.84 -19.31 -14.23
CA PRO A 240 -19.57 -20.28 -13.18
C PRO A 240 -19.29 -21.66 -13.78
N VAL A 241 -18.22 -22.31 -13.33
CA VAL A 241 -17.87 -23.69 -13.64
C VAL A 241 -18.05 -24.56 -12.41
N HIS A 242 -18.42 -25.83 -12.57
CA HIS A 242 -18.48 -26.74 -11.44
C HIS A 242 -17.06 -26.99 -10.96
N SER A 243 -16.77 -26.61 -9.71
CA SER A 243 -15.48 -26.79 -9.08
C SER A 243 -15.63 -27.78 -7.94
N TYR A 244 -14.80 -28.82 -7.95
CA TYR A 244 -14.65 -29.76 -6.85
C TYR A 244 -13.41 -29.35 -6.06
N PRO A 245 -13.60 -28.74 -4.87
CA PRO A 245 -12.48 -28.50 -3.96
C PRO A 245 -11.93 -29.85 -3.49
N LEU A 246 -10.62 -29.98 -3.42
CA LEU A 246 -10.00 -31.20 -2.88
C LEU A 246 -10.16 -31.20 -1.35
N ALA A 247 -10.57 -32.35 -0.79
CA ALA A 247 -10.90 -32.52 0.64
C ALA A 247 -9.70 -32.45 1.61
N ILE A 248 -8.52 -32.08 1.11
CA ILE A 248 -7.39 -31.70 1.97
C ILE A 248 -7.75 -30.31 2.49
N ASP A 249 -7.67 -30.07 3.81
CA ASP A 249 -7.79 -28.72 4.38
C ASP A 249 -6.88 -27.79 3.58
N GLN A 250 -7.45 -27.06 2.63
CA GLN A 250 -6.71 -26.08 1.87
C GLN A 250 -6.52 -24.93 2.84
N PRO A 251 -5.29 -24.66 3.31
CA PRO A 251 -5.06 -23.36 3.88
C PRO A 251 -5.38 -22.35 2.77
N PRO A 252 -5.82 -21.13 3.11
CA PRO A 252 -6.05 -20.06 2.14
C PRO A 252 -4.81 -19.79 1.23
N VAL A 253 -3.67 -20.41 1.54
CA VAL A 253 -2.55 -20.68 0.64
C VAL A 253 -2.05 -22.12 0.85
N PRO A 254 -2.11 -23.05 -0.13
CA PRO A 254 -1.61 -24.42 -0.01
C PRO A 254 -0.17 -24.51 0.53
N GLY A 255 0.10 -25.46 1.44
CA GLY A 255 1.45 -25.71 1.98
C GLY A 255 1.91 -24.79 3.12
N GLU A 256 0.99 -24.16 3.87
CA GLU A 256 1.37 -23.38 5.06
C GLU A 256 1.79 -24.28 6.24
N PRO A 257 2.94 -24.01 6.91
CA PRO A 257 3.33 -24.77 8.10
C PRO A 257 2.29 -24.67 9.22
N ALA A 258 1.98 -25.78 9.90
CA ALA A 258 1.02 -25.80 11.01
C ALA A 258 1.39 -24.79 12.13
N GLU A 259 2.68 -24.55 12.36
CA GLU A 259 3.15 -23.52 13.29
C GLU A 259 2.74 -22.11 12.87
N ALA A 260 2.79 -21.79 11.57
CA ALA A 260 2.40 -20.49 11.05
C ALA A 260 0.90 -20.23 11.25
N VAL A 261 0.05 -21.25 11.02
CA VAL A 261 -1.40 -21.17 11.28
C VAL A 261 -1.67 -20.91 12.76
N ARG A 262 -1.03 -21.66 13.66
CA ARG A 262 -1.17 -21.49 15.11
C ARG A 262 -0.76 -20.09 15.55
N LEU A 263 0.38 -19.60 15.07
CA LEU A 263 0.87 -18.26 15.40
C LEU A 263 -0.03 -17.15 14.85
N ARG A 264 -0.58 -17.30 13.63
CA ARG A 264 -1.56 -16.36 13.06
C ARG A 264 -2.81 -16.27 13.92
N GLN A 265 -3.34 -17.41 14.36
CA GLN A 265 -4.52 -17.45 15.25
C GLN A 265 -4.22 -16.77 16.58
N GLN A 266 -3.06 -17.02 17.18
CA GLN A 266 -2.64 -16.36 18.43
C GLN A 266 -2.50 -14.85 18.27
N MET A 267 -1.78 -14.39 17.25
CA MET A 267 -1.65 -12.97 16.93
C MET A 267 -3.02 -12.32 16.73
N THR A 268 -3.92 -12.99 15.99
CA THR A 268 -5.27 -12.48 15.76
C THR A 268 -6.07 -12.37 17.05
N GLN A 269 -5.98 -13.37 17.93
CA GLN A 269 -6.67 -13.34 19.22
C GLN A 269 -6.15 -12.19 20.09
N THR A 270 -4.83 -11.97 20.15
CA THR A 270 -4.25 -10.81 20.85
C THR A 270 -4.81 -9.48 20.33
N VAL A 271 -4.97 -9.35 19.00
CA VAL A 271 -5.53 -8.14 18.38
C VAL A 271 -7.01 -7.95 18.73
N ILE A 272 -7.77 -9.04 18.80
CA ILE A 272 -9.19 -9.03 19.17
C ILE A 272 -9.36 -8.66 20.65
N ASP A 273 -8.60 -9.33 21.53
CA ASP A 273 -8.67 -9.13 22.98
C ASP A 273 -8.28 -7.71 23.39
N GLY A 274 -7.39 -7.06 22.62
CA GLY A 274 -7.07 -5.65 22.81
C GLY A 274 -8.08 -4.66 22.23
N GLY A 275 -9.16 -5.13 21.59
CA GLY A 275 -10.26 -4.30 21.11
C GLY A 275 -10.02 -3.57 19.78
N TRP A 276 -8.93 -3.87 19.06
CA TRP A 276 -8.56 -3.19 17.81
C TRP A 276 -9.27 -3.74 16.56
N ALA A 277 -9.87 -4.94 16.65
CA ALA A 277 -10.61 -5.59 15.56
C ALA A 277 -12.05 -5.97 15.97
N PRO A 278 -12.93 -5.01 16.27
CA PRO A 278 -14.28 -5.31 16.76
C PRO A 278 -15.20 -5.90 15.68
N SER A 279 -14.92 -5.73 14.38
CA SER A 279 -15.77 -6.26 13.31
C SER A 279 -15.31 -7.62 12.77
N GLU A 280 -16.28 -8.48 12.47
CA GLU A 280 -16.03 -9.82 11.93
C GLU A 280 -15.22 -9.81 10.63
N PRO A 281 -15.45 -8.90 9.64
CA PRO A 281 -14.66 -8.87 8.41
C PRO A 281 -13.16 -8.65 8.67
N VAL A 282 -12.79 -7.77 9.61
CA VAL A 282 -11.38 -7.52 9.96
C VAL A 282 -10.78 -8.74 10.67
N GLN A 283 -11.52 -9.37 11.58
CA GLN A 283 -11.07 -10.60 12.24
C GLN A 283 -10.83 -11.72 11.24
N GLN A 284 -11.75 -11.93 10.30
CA GLN A 284 -11.60 -12.96 9.26
C GLN A 284 -10.42 -12.68 8.34
N ALA A 285 -10.18 -11.42 7.96
CA ALA A 285 -9.00 -11.05 7.19
C ALA A 285 -7.71 -11.41 7.94
N LEU A 286 -7.61 -11.09 9.24
CA LEU A 286 -6.43 -11.45 10.06
C LEU A 286 -6.24 -12.96 10.21
N ARG A 287 -7.32 -13.74 10.33
CA ARG A 287 -7.26 -15.21 10.39
C ARG A 287 -6.88 -15.86 9.06
N THR A 288 -7.14 -15.18 7.95
CA THR A 288 -6.98 -15.72 6.59
C THR A 288 -5.63 -15.36 5.98
N VAL A 289 -5.22 -14.08 6.04
CA VAL A 289 -4.05 -13.61 5.30
C VAL A 289 -2.75 -14.05 5.98
N PRO A 290 -1.86 -14.79 5.30
CA PRO A 290 -0.62 -15.31 5.89
C PRO A 290 0.45 -14.22 5.99
N ARG A 291 0.44 -13.44 7.08
CA ARG A 291 1.41 -12.36 7.35
C ARG A 291 2.87 -12.74 7.09
N HIS A 292 3.28 -13.96 7.47
CA HIS A 292 4.64 -14.46 7.25
C HIS A 292 5.07 -14.54 5.77
N ARG A 293 4.14 -14.74 4.83
CA ARG A 293 4.44 -14.73 3.40
C ARG A 293 4.76 -13.34 2.88
N PHE A 294 4.37 -12.29 3.60
CA PHE A 294 4.73 -10.91 3.28
C PHE A 294 6.04 -10.47 3.95
N VAL A 295 6.65 -11.33 4.77
CA VAL A 295 7.96 -11.18 5.42
C VAL A 295 8.78 -12.48 5.39
N PRO A 296 8.99 -13.12 4.21
CA PRO A 296 9.60 -14.45 4.11
C PRO A 296 11.04 -14.50 4.64
N GLU A 297 11.72 -13.37 4.70
CA GLU A 297 13.08 -13.24 5.27
C GLU A 297 13.13 -13.27 6.80
N LYS A 298 11.98 -13.34 7.49
CA LYS A 298 11.89 -13.32 8.95
C LYS A 298 11.39 -14.65 9.48
N ALA A 299 11.83 -15.00 10.69
CA ALA A 299 11.30 -16.15 11.41
C ALA A 299 9.79 -15.99 11.67
N LEU A 300 9.03 -17.09 11.65
CA LEU A 300 7.58 -17.10 11.87
C LEU A 300 7.16 -16.37 13.16
N LYS A 301 7.92 -16.58 14.24
CA LYS A 301 7.66 -15.91 15.54
C LYS A 301 7.77 -14.39 15.44
N THR A 302 8.68 -13.86 14.63
CA THR A 302 8.82 -12.42 14.40
C THR A 302 7.72 -11.90 13.49
N ALA A 303 7.34 -12.67 12.47
CA ALA A 303 6.25 -12.28 11.57
C ALA A 303 4.91 -12.14 12.29
N TYR A 304 4.66 -13.02 13.27
CA TYR A 304 3.42 -13.09 14.05
C TYR A 304 3.59 -12.61 15.49
N ASP A 305 4.62 -11.81 15.78
CA ASP A 305 4.73 -11.15 17.08
C ASP A 305 3.52 -10.22 17.24
N GLY A 306 2.54 -10.65 18.03
CA GLY A 306 1.28 -9.95 18.28
C GLY A 306 1.43 -8.72 19.19
N GLY A 307 2.66 -8.40 19.60
CA GLY A 307 2.97 -7.17 20.34
C GLY A 307 2.96 -5.90 19.48
N ASP A 308 3.40 -4.80 20.10
CA ASP A 308 3.44 -3.45 19.52
C ASP A 308 4.62 -3.21 18.56
N ARG A 309 4.97 -4.19 17.71
CA ARG A 309 6.21 -4.12 16.90
C ARG A 309 5.94 -4.27 15.42
N ALA A 310 6.41 -3.28 14.65
CA ALA A 310 6.55 -3.39 13.21
C ALA A 310 7.75 -4.27 12.84
N VAL A 311 7.64 -4.98 11.71
CA VAL A 311 8.68 -5.87 11.19
C VAL A 311 9.41 -5.15 10.06
N VAL A 312 10.67 -4.74 10.30
CA VAL A 312 11.49 -4.04 9.31
C VAL A 312 11.88 -4.98 8.16
N THR A 313 11.49 -4.62 6.94
CA THR A 313 11.74 -5.37 5.70
C THR A 313 12.91 -4.82 4.90
N ARG A 314 13.17 -3.50 4.98
CA ARG A 314 14.28 -2.85 4.29
C ARG A 314 14.96 -1.79 5.16
N ARG A 315 16.29 -1.67 5.00
CA ARG A 315 17.11 -0.59 5.52
C ARG A 315 17.91 0.05 4.39
N ASP A 316 18.25 1.32 4.55
CA ASP A 316 19.22 2.00 3.69
C ASP A 316 20.68 1.70 4.11
N GLU A 317 21.63 2.28 3.39
CA GLU A 317 23.08 2.12 3.61
C GLU A 317 23.54 2.60 4.99
N THR A 318 22.78 3.49 5.64
CA THR A 318 23.06 4.00 6.99
C THR A 318 22.49 3.10 8.09
N GLY A 319 21.78 2.04 7.71
CA GLY A 319 21.09 1.13 8.64
C GLY A 319 19.71 1.64 9.10
N LYS A 320 19.25 2.79 8.61
CA LYS A 320 17.92 3.33 8.93
C LYS A 320 16.84 2.53 8.20
N ALA A 321 15.75 2.23 8.88
CA ALA A 321 14.63 1.50 8.28
C ALA A 321 13.95 2.38 7.22
N THR A 322 13.69 1.81 6.04
CA THR A 322 13.01 2.48 4.92
C THR A 322 11.69 1.82 4.55
N SER A 323 11.49 0.55 4.94
CA SER A 323 10.23 -0.17 4.77
C SER A 323 10.01 -1.15 5.93
N SER A 324 8.74 -1.35 6.30
CA SER A 324 8.32 -2.31 7.31
C SER A 324 6.90 -2.80 7.05
N VAL A 325 6.57 -3.96 7.61
CA VAL A 325 5.18 -4.36 7.82
C VAL A 325 4.76 -3.87 9.21
N SER A 326 3.78 -2.97 9.25
CA SER A 326 3.24 -2.34 10.46
C SER A 326 2.75 -3.36 11.50
N ALA A 327 2.68 -2.96 12.78
CA ALA A 327 2.15 -3.82 13.83
C ALA A 327 0.71 -4.27 13.52
N ALA A 328 0.38 -5.53 13.82
CA ALA A 328 -0.90 -6.12 13.42
C ALA A 328 -2.11 -5.39 14.03
N TRP A 329 -2.00 -4.95 15.29
CA TRP A 329 -3.05 -4.19 15.97
C TRP A 329 -3.36 -2.87 15.26
N LEU A 330 -2.33 -2.15 14.80
CA LEU A 330 -2.47 -0.84 14.16
C LEU A 330 -3.07 -0.98 12.75
N GLN A 331 -2.68 -2.02 12.01
CA GLN A 331 -3.31 -2.33 10.73
C GLN A 331 -4.80 -2.66 10.92
N ALA A 332 -5.14 -3.46 11.93
CA ALA A 332 -6.53 -3.77 12.25
C ALA A 332 -7.33 -2.52 12.64
N ASP A 333 -6.75 -1.65 13.46
CA ASP A 333 -7.37 -0.39 13.89
C ASP A 333 -7.64 0.55 12.70
N MET A 334 -6.68 0.68 11.78
CA MET A 334 -6.82 1.49 10.57
C MET A 334 -7.84 0.87 9.61
N LEU A 335 -7.82 -0.46 9.40
CA LEU A 335 -8.81 -1.19 8.60
C LEU A 335 -10.23 -0.99 9.13
N GLN A 336 -10.41 -1.09 10.45
CA GLN A 336 -11.69 -0.83 11.10
C GLN A 336 -12.18 0.60 10.84
N SER A 337 -11.25 1.56 10.81
CA SER A 337 -11.54 2.97 10.62
C SER A 337 -11.90 3.34 9.16
N LEU A 338 -11.57 2.47 8.20
CA LEU A 338 -11.99 2.62 6.80
C LEU A 338 -13.48 2.35 6.59
N CYS A 339 -14.15 1.64 7.52
CA CYS A 339 -15.58 1.31 7.43
C CYS A 339 -15.99 0.72 6.07
N LEU A 340 -15.16 -0.18 5.51
CA LEU A 340 -15.34 -0.71 4.16
C LEU A 340 -16.64 -1.48 4.02
N LYS A 341 -17.28 -1.29 2.86
CA LYS A 341 -18.43 -2.09 2.42
C LYS A 341 -17.95 -3.20 1.48
N PRO A 342 -18.69 -4.32 1.37
CA PRO A 342 -18.41 -5.33 0.35
C PRO A 342 -18.39 -4.71 -1.06
N GLY A 343 -17.36 -5.03 -1.85
CA GLY A 343 -17.13 -4.48 -3.18
C GLY A 343 -16.34 -3.18 -3.23
N ALA A 344 -15.89 -2.65 -2.09
CA ALA A 344 -15.14 -1.40 -2.05
C ALA A 344 -13.85 -1.44 -2.89
N ILE A 345 -13.55 -0.34 -3.57
CA ILE A 345 -12.29 -0.09 -4.26
C ILE A 345 -11.47 0.89 -3.42
N VAL A 346 -10.31 0.44 -2.96
CA VAL A 346 -9.50 1.17 -1.97
C VAL A 346 -8.13 1.51 -2.56
N PHE A 347 -7.64 2.72 -2.28
CA PHE A 347 -6.26 3.10 -2.56
C PHE A 347 -5.40 3.06 -1.29
N GLU A 348 -4.23 2.43 -1.38
CA GLU A 348 -3.19 2.44 -0.37
C GLU A 348 -1.95 3.20 -0.87
N ALA A 349 -1.46 4.14 -0.07
CA ALA A 349 -0.16 4.79 -0.27
C ALA A 349 0.87 4.21 0.71
N GLY A 350 1.93 3.60 0.20
CA GLY A 350 2.93 2.83 0.95
C GLY A 350 2.63 1.33 0.86
N SER A 351 3.42 0.62 0.07
CA SER A 351 3.08 -0.74 -0.37
C SER A 351 3.82 -1.79 0.46
N GLY A 352 3.12 -2.55 1.31
CA GLY A 352 3.71 -3.69 2.03
C GLY A 352 3.23 -5.06 1.55
N GLY A 353 2.24 -5.08 0.65
CA GLY A 353 1.49 -6.27 0.24
C GLY A 353 0.54 -6.81 1.30
N TYR A 354 1.00 -6.97 2.55
CA TYR A 354 0.18 -7.56 3.62
C TYR A 354 -1.06 -6.73 3.92
N ASN A 355 -0.89 -5.40 4.06
CA ASN A 355 -2.00 -4.51 4.38
C ASN A 355 -3.00 -4.42 3.21
N ALA A 356 -2.52 -4.24 1.98
CA ALA A 356 -3.34 -4.33 0.77
C ALA A 356 -4.14 -5.64 0.70
N GLU A 357 -3.54 -6.77 1.07
CA GLU A 357 -4.24 -8.06 1.05
C GLU A 357 -5.30 -8.16 2.16
N LEU A 358 -5.03 -7.61 3.35
CA LEU A 358 -6.06 -7.49 4.39
C LEU A 358 -7.23 -6.62 3.93
N ILE A 359 -6.96 -5.47 3.31
CA ILE A 359 -7.98 -4.58 2.73
C ILE A 359 -8.82 -5.35 1.71
N ALA A 360 -8.17 -6.10 0.81
CA ALA A 360 -8.84 -6.89 -0.22
C ALA A 360 -9.74 -8.00 0.34
N HIS A 361 -9.39 -8.56 1.52
CA HIS A 361 -10.24 -9.52 2.22
C HIS A 361 -11.43 -8.85 2.91
N VAL A 362 -11.21 -7.71 3.57
CA VAL A 362 -12.28 -6.93 4.23
C VAL A 362 -13.29 -6.39 3.21
N ALA A 363 -12.82 -5.93 2.05
CA ALA A 363 -13.67 -5.48 0.94
C ALA A 363 -14.43 -6.63 0.25
N GLY A 364 -14.13 -7.90 0.55
CA GLY A 364 -14.83 -9.06 0.03
C GLY A 364 -14.50 -9.42 -1.43
N PRO A 365 -15.20 -10.41 -2.01
CA PRO A 365 -14.80 -11.04 -3.27
C PRO A 365 -14.73 -10.11 -4.50
N THR A 366 -15.57 -9.07 -4.53
CA THR A 366 -15.60 -8.09 -5.62
C THR A 366 -14.78 -6.84 -5.32
N GLY A 367 -14.24 -6.70 -4.11
CA GLY A 367 -13.39 -5.59 -3.73
C GLY A 367 -12.08 -5.56 -4.52
N ARG A 368 -11.47 -4.38 -4.62
CA ARG A 368 -10.19 -4.18 -5.31
C ARG A 368 -9.32 -3.21 -4.52
N VAL A 369 -8.01 -3.41 -4.60
CA VAL A 369 -7.04 -2.54 -3.94
C VAL A 369 -6.02 -2.07 -4.95
N VAL A 370 -5.84 -0.76 -5.05
CA VAL A 370 -4.72 -0.14 -5.75
C VAL A 370 -3.71 0.26 -4.69
N THR A 371 -2.46 -0.16 -4.80
CA THR A 371 -1.40 0.20 -3.84
C THR A 371 -0.18 0.78 -4.55
N GLY A 372 0.40 1.84 -4.01
CA GLY A 372 1.50 2.58 -4.63
C GLY A 372 2.69 2.77 -3.71
N ASP A 373 3.90 2.65 -4.24
CA ASP A 373 5.14 3.01 -3.52
C ASP A 373 6.15 3.64 -4.46
N ILE A 374 6.96 4.55 -3.94
CA ILE A 374 8.01 5.24 -4.70
C ILE A 374 9.21 4.31 -4.94
N ASP A 375 9.43 3.35 -4.05
CA ASP A 375 10.57 2.46 -4.07
C ASP A 375 10.31 1.23 -4.95
N PRO A 376 11.02 1.07 -6.09
CA PRO A 376 10.79 -0.06 -7.01
C PRO A 376 10.98 -1.42 -6.33
N TYR A 377 11.90 -1.56 -5.37
CA TYR A 377 12.11 -2.81 -4.66
C TYR A 377 10.86 -3.24 -3.88
N VAL A 378 10.22 -2.26 -3.22
CA VAL A 378 9.03 -2.48 -2.42
C VAL A 378 7.84 -2.86 -3.31
N VAL A 379 7.70 -2.23 -4.48
CA VAL A 379 6.68 -2.57 -5.48
C VAL A 379 6.90 -3.97 -6.04
N HIS A 380 8.12 -4.31 -6.47
CA HIS A 380 8.44 -5.64 -6.99
C HIS A 380 8.15 -6.73 -5.97
N ARG A 381 8.56 -6.51 -4.71
CA ARG A 381 8.25 -7.40 -3.60
C ARG A 381 6.75 -7.55 -3.39
N THR A 382 6.00 -6.45 -3.42
CA THR A 382 4.55 -6.48 -3.23
C THR A 382 3.87 -7.28 -4.33
N ARG A 383 4.22 -7.05 -5.61
CA ARG A 383 3.66 -7.80 -6.74
C ARG A 383 3.92 -9.30 -6.63
N ARG A 384 5.17 -9.67 -6.34
CA ARG A 384 5.56 -11.06 -6.13
C ARG A 384 4.74 -11.71 -5.01
N LEU A 385 4.71 -11.09 -3.82
CA LEU A 385 4.08 -11.68 -2.63
C LEU A 385 2.56 -11.71 -2.69
N THR A 386 1.92 -10.69 -3.26
CA THR A 386 0.46 -10.69 -3.49
C THR A 386 0.05 -11.67 -4.58
N THR A 387 0.92 -11.94 -5.56
CA THR A 387 0.68 -13.00 -6.53
C THR A 387 0.83 -14.37 -5.89
N GLU A 388 1.93 -14.62 -5.19
CA GLU A 388 2.26 -15.90 -4.55
C GLU A 388 1.27 -16.28 -3.44
N ALA A 389 0.90 -15.32 -2.58
CA ALA A 389 0.17 -15.59 -1.34
C ALA A 389 -1.10 -14.73 -1.15
N GLY A 390 -1.43 -13.87 -2.11
CA GLY A 390 -2.59 -13.00 -2.06
C GLY A 390 -3.76 -13.48 -2.94
N SER A 391 -4.82 -12.68 -2.96
CA SER A 391 -6.10 -13.02 -3.60
C SER A 391 -6.17 -12.67 -5.09
N GLY A 392 -5.14 -12.03 -5.64
CA GLY A 392 -5.14 -11.47 -7.01
C GLY A 392 -6.00 -10.21 -7.17
N ARG A 393 -6.49 -9.61 -6.07
CA ARG A 393 -7.30 -8.38 -6.08
C ARG A 393 -6.52 -7.10 -5.81
N VAL A 394 -5.20 -7.21 -5.65
CA VAL A 394 -4.28 -6.10 -5.39
C VAL A 394 -3.54 -5.73 -6.67
N THR A 395 -3.62 -4.47 -7.07
CA THR A 395 -2.86 -3.88 -8.17
C THR A 395 -1.81 -2.93 -7.61
N ALA A 396 -0.53 -3.29 -7.73
CA ALA A 396 0.57 -2.47 -7.26
C ALA A 396 1.20 -1.64 -8.39
N PHE A 397 1.42 -0.35 -8.16
CA PHE A 397 2.13 0.54 -9.10
C PHE A 397 3.35 1.20 -8.44
N GLN A 398 4.31 1.60 -9.26
CA GLN A 398 5.45 2.39 -8.83
C GLN A 398 5.20 3.86 -9.13
N GLY A 399 5.33 4.72 -8.12
CA GLY A 399 5.16 6.15 -8.24
C GLY A 399 5.13 6.82 -6.87
N ASP A 400 5.33 8.13 -6.85
CA ASP A 400 5.15 8.89 -5.62
C ASP A 400 3.66 8.95 -5.26
N ALA A 401 3.29 8.19 -4.23
CA ALA A 401 1.90 8.09 -3.79
C ALA A 401 1.36 9.39 -3.17
N ALA A 402 2.21 10.39 -2.85
CA ALA A 402 1.77 11.74 -2.51
C ALA A 402 1.02 12.42 -3.66
N LEU A 403 1.25 11.99 -4.91
CA LEU A 403 0.53 12.48 -6.09
C LEU A 403 -0.80 11.74 -6.33
N GLY A 404 -1.16 10.77 -5.47
CA GLY A 404 -2.33 9.91 -5.63
C GLY A 404 -2.08 8.72 -6.56
N ALA A 405 -3.15 7.98 -6.86
CA ALA A 405 -3.10 6.91 -7.83
C ALA A 405 -3.12 7.47 -9.27
N PRO A 406 -2.47 6.78 -10.24
CA PRO A 406 -2.57 7.13 -11.66
C PRO A 406 -4.03 7.20 -12.12
N SER A 407 -4.37 8.20 -12.95
CA SER A 407 -5.74 8.49 -13.38
C SER A 407 -6.52 7.28 -13.93
N HIS A 408 -5.88 6.44 -14.74
CA HIS A 408 -6.47 5.22 -15.30
C HIS A 408 -6.80 4.13 -14.26
N LEU A 409 -6.23 4.22 -13.05
CA LEU A 409 -6.53 3.33 -11.92
C LEU A 409 -7.56 3.92 -10.95
N VAL A 410 -7.95 5.19 -11.12
CA VAL A 410 -8.94 5.86 -10.26
C VAL A 410 -10.34 5.48 -10.75
N PRO A 411 -11.20 4.90 -9.89
CA PRO A 411 -12.58 4.60 -10.25
C PRO A 411 -13.38 5.85 -10.58
N ARG A 412 -14.42 5.69 -11.40
CA ARG A 412 -15.36 6.76 -11.68
C ARG A 412 -16.09 7.14 -10.39
N GLY A 413 -15.88 8.37 -9.91
CA GLY A 413 -16.42 8.84 -8.63
C GLY A 413 -15.44 8.75 -7.44
N GLY A 414 -14.23 8.26 -7.66
CA GLY A 414 -13.18 8.14 -6.64
C GLY A 414 -13.16 6.78 -5.93
N PHE A 415 -12.17 6.59 -5.07
CA PHE A 415 -12.01 5.43 -4.21
C PHE A 415 -12.98 5.49 -3.02
N ASP A 416 -13.60 4.36 -2.66
CA ASP A 416 -14.47 4.27 -1.49
C ASP A 416 -13.73 4.61 -0.19
N ALA A 417 -12.44 4.27 -0.14
CA ALA A 417 -11.54 4.68 0.92
C ALA A 417 -10.09 4.81 0.43
N ILE A 418 -9.32 5.62 1.14
CA ILE A 418 -7.87 5.79 0.96
C ILE A 418 -7.18 5.57 2.31
N VAL A 419 -6.07 4.84 2.29
CA VAL A 419 -5.23 4.64 3.47
C VAL A 419 -3.77 4.97 3.16
N ILE A 420 -3.13 5.76 4.03
CA ILE A 420 -1.70 6.08 3.91
C ILE A 420 -0.96 5.32 5.02
N THR A 421 0.12 4.62 4.69
CA THR A 421 0.85 3.76 5.63
C THR A 421 2.25 4.28 5.97
N TYR A 422 2.45 5.59 5.82
CA TYR A 422 3.62 6.34 6.27
C TYR A 422 3.21 7.66 6.92
N ASN A 423 4.10 8.21 7.75
CA ASN A 423 3.89 9.49 8.43
C ASN A 423 3.95 10.65 7.45
N SER A 424 2.84 11.36 7.32
CA SER A 424 2.67 12.51 6.44
C SER A 424 2.57 13.79 7.26
N TRP A 425 3.28 14.83 6.84
CA TRP A 425 3.12 16.13 7.49
C TRP A 425 1.92 16.90 6.95
N ASP A 426 1.60 16.80 5.67
CA ASP A 426 0.43 17.47 5.08
C ASP A 426 -0.48 16.46 4.38
N ILE A 427 -1.69 16.89 4.01
CA ILE A 427 -2.67 16.11 3.27
C ILE A 427 -2.63 16.55 1.81
N SER A 428 -2.21 15.64 0.92
CA SER A 428 -2.12 15.91 -0.51
C SER A 428 -3.49 16.29 -1.10
N PRO A 429 -3.54 17.25 -2.03
CA PRO A 429 -4.77 17.54 -2.80
C PRO A 429 -5.31 16.29 -3.50
N SER A 430 -4.43 15.50 -4.14
CA SER A 430 -4.81 14.28 -4.86
C SER A 430 -5.56 13.27 -3.99
N TRP A 431 -5.18 13.08 -2.72
CA TRP A 431 -5.89 12.15 -1.83
C TRP A 431 -7.31 12.63 -1.53
N ARG A 432 -7.47 13.93 -1.31
CA ARG A 432 -8.78 14.55 -1.05
C ARG A 432 -9.67 14.49 -2.28
N GLU A 433 -9.11 14.72 -3.46
CA GLU A 433 -9.83 14.70 -4.73
C GLU A 433 -10.23 13.28 -5.13
N GLN A 434 -9.34 12.31 -4.92
CA GLN A 434 -9.53 10.91 -5.33
C GLN A 434 -10.36 10.07 -4.36
N VAL A 435 -10.59 10.48 -3.11
CA VAL A 435 -11.52 9.76 -2.22
C VAL A 435 -12.95 10.14 -2.55
N ALA A 436 -13.86 9.18 -2.66
CA ALA A 436 -15.26 9.41 -2.98
C ALA A 436 -15.96 10.27 -1.90
N GLU A 437 -17.04 10.95 -2.28
CA GLU A 437 -17.91 11.68 -1.33
C GLU A 437 -18.45 10.71 -0.26
N GLY A 438 -18.33 11.09 1.01
CA GLY A 438 -18.67 10.22 2.15
C GLY A 438 -17.67 9.08 2.43
N GLY A 439 -16.66 8.92 1.58
CA GLY A 439 -15.58 7.95 1.73
C GLY A 439 -14.64 8.26 2.91
N ARG A 440 -13.75 7.32 3.22
CA ARG A 440 -12.80 7.43 4.33
C ARG A 440 -11.37 7.67 3.86
N LEU A 441 -10.70 8.67 4.42
CA LEU A 441 -9.25 8.85 4.29
C LEU A 441 -8.61 8.59 5.65
N VAL A 442 -7.79 7.55 5.78
CA VAL A 442 -7.12 7.19 7.03
C VAL A 442 -5.61 7.37 6.85
N LEU A 443 -5.00 8.27 7.61
CA LEU A 443 -3.56 8.49 7.51
C LEU A 443 -2.89 8.83 8.84
N PRO A 444 -1.62 8.42 9.03
CA PRO A 444 -0.74 8.98 10.04
C PRO A 444 -0.38 10.42 9.67
N LEU A 445 -0.96 11.38 10.40
CA LEU A 445 -0.75 12.81 10.23
C LEU A 445 0.13 13.34 11.37
N GLU A 446 1.19 14.06 11.00
CA GLU A 446 2.08 14.76 11.92
C GLU A 446 1.54 16.17 12.20
N ILE A 447 1.23 16.44 13.46
CA ILE A 447 0.77 17.75 13.95
C ILE A 447 1.79 18.21 14.98
N HIS A 448 2.54 19.28 14.67
CA HIS A 448 3.63 19.78 15.51
C HIS A 448 4.63 18.67 15.94
N GLY A 449 4.96 17.73 15.04
CA GLY A 449 5.86 16.61 15.32
C GLY A 449 5.26 15.45 16.13
N TYR A 450 3.96 15.51 16.46
CA TYR A 450 3.21 14.41 17.07
C TYR A 450 2.37 13.69 16.01
N THR A 451 2.58 12.39 15.86
CA THR A 451 1.85 11.57 14.88
C THR A 451 0.56 11.00 15.49
N ARG A 452 -0.55 11.13 14.76
CA ARG A 452 -1.79 10.37 15.00
C ARG A 452 -2.24 9.75 13.69
N ALA A 453 -2.65 8.48 13.73
CA ALA A 453 -3.47 7.93 12.65
C ALA A 453 -4.86 8.52 12.82
N ILE A 454 -5.29 9.34 11.86
CA ILE A 454 -6.57 10.02 11.88
C ILE A 454 -7.43 9.47 10.76
N ALA A 455 -8.67 9.09 11.11
CA ALA A 455 -9.68 8.72 10.14
C ALA A 455 -10.53 9.94 9.80
N PHE A 456 -10.56 10.33 8.54
CA PHE A 456 -11.37 11.41 8.01
C PHE A 456 -12.54 10.88 7.17
N GLU A 457 -13.65 11.59 7.19
CA GLU A 457 -14.75 11.47 6.24
C GLU A 457 -14.75 12.67 5.30
N ARG A 458 -14.78 12.42 3.98
CA ARG A 458 -14.93 13.49 2.99
C ARG A 458 -16.37 13.98 2.95
N ARG A 459 -16.54 15.30 3.07
CA ARG A 459 -17.80 16.01 2.83
C ARG A 459 -17.52 17.22 1.95
N CYS A 460 -17.87 17.12 0.67
CA CYS A 460 -17.44 18.07 -0.35
C CYS A 460 -15.91 18.21 -0.34
N GLU A 461 -15.39 19.43 -0.14
CA GLU A 461 -13.95 19.74 -0.10
C GLU A 461 -13.33 19.64 1.31
N VAL A 462 -14.15 19.33 2.33
CA VAL A 462 -13.72 19.33 3.73
C VAL A 462 -13.59 17.91 4.24
N LEU A 463 -12.48 17.63 4.92
CA LEU A 463 -12.27 16.37 5.62
C LEU A 463 -12.61 16.54 7.10
N HIS A 464 -13.51 15.70 7.61
CA HIS A 464 -13.94 15.73 9.01
C HIS A 464 -13.33 14.56 9.77
N ALA A 465 -12.55 14.83 10.81
CA ALA A 465 -11.97 13.79 11.65
C ALA A 465 -13.06 13.00 12.38
N ARG A 466 -12.85 11.69 12.50
CA ARG A 466 -13.76 10.72 13.12
C ARG A 466 -13.13 9.96 14.27
N LYS A 467 -11.81 9.75 14.21
CA LYS A 467 -11.07 8.98 15.19
C LYS A 467 -9.59 9.36 15.15
N PHE A 468 -8.96 9.40 16.31
CA PHE A 468 -7.52 9.53 16.46
C PHE A 468 -6.97 8.27 17.12
N THR A 469 -5.87 7.75 16.58
CA THR A 469 -5.13 6.63 17.13
C THR A 469 -3.68 7.05 17.31
N HIS A 470 -3.12 6.82 18.49
CA HIS A 470 -1.70 7.06 18.72
C HIS A 470 -0.85 6.03 17.99
N CYS A 471 0.14 6.46 17.22
CA CYS A 471 0.99 5.55 16.47
C CYS A 471 2.32 6.20 16.09
N GLY A 472 3.28 5.37 15.68
CA GLY A 472 4.50 5.78 14.99
C GLY A 472 4.58 5.14 13.61
N PHE A 473 5.06 5.89 12.62
CA PHE A 473 5.28 5.42 11.26
C PHE A 473 6.61 5.92 10.72
N LEU A 474 7.13 5.22 9.70
CA LEU A 474 8.24 5.71 8.87
C LEU A 474 7.85 7.03 8.21
N ARG A 475 8.80 7.94 8.04
CA ARG A 475 8.54 9.25 7.41
C ARG A 475 8.32 9.12 5.91
N ALA A 476 7.47 9.98 5.37
CA ALA A 476 7.29 10.15 3.94
C ALA A 476 8.63 10.42 3.23
N GLN A 477 8.72 9.95 1.99
CA GLN A 477 9.77 10.22 1.02
C GLN A 477 9.15 10.98 -0.18
N GLY A 478 9.96 11.39 -1.16
CA GLY A 478 9.45 12.07 -2.35
C GLY A 478 8.93 13.48 -2.07
N GLU A 479 7.81 13.86 -2.67
CA GLU A 479 7.18 15.18 -2.60
C GLU A 479 6.87 15.62 -1.17
N HIS A 480 6.54 14.66 -0.31
CA HIS A 480 6.25 14.90 1.11
C HIS A 480 7.49 14.78 2.02
N ALA A 481 8.68 14.53 1.46
CA ALA A 481 9.92 14.55 2.21
C ALA A 481 10.27 15.99 2.59
N ARG A 482 10.53 16.22 3.88
CA ARG A 482 10.98 17.53 4.35
C ARG A 482 11.99 17.41 5.49
N PRO A 483 13.00 18.29 5.55
CA PRO A 483 13.78 18.48 6.76
C PRO A 483 12.91 19.18 7.82
N ILE A 484 13.19 18.90 9.09
CA ILE A 484 12.64 19.71 10.19
C ILE A 484 13.70 20.76 10.53
N PRO A 485 13.39 22.05 10.40
CA PRO A 485 14.28 23.09 10.88
C PRO A 485 14.58 22.89 12.37
N ALA A 486 15.85 22.88 12.73
CA ALA A 486 16.28 22.69 14.10
C ALA A 486 17.46 23.61 14.44
N VAL A 487 17.54 24.02 15.69
CA VAL A 487 18.63 24.83 16.23
C VAL A 487 19.23 24.11 17.43
N ASP A 488 20.53 23.89 17.38
CA ASP A 488 21.30 23.41 18.52
C ASP A 488 21.56 24.56 19.48
N LEU A 489 21.43 24.29 20.78
CA LEU A 489 21.77 25.21 21.87
C LEU A 489 22.77 24.55 22.79
N LEU A 490 23.59 25.36 23.46
CA LEU A 490 24.56 24.89 24.46
C LEU A 490 25.47 23.81 23.87
N ASP A 491 26.12 24.10 22.75
CA ASP A 491 27.04 23.18 22.06
C ASP A 491 26.43 21.79 21.72
N GLY A 492 25.12 21.77 21.41
CA GLY A 492 24.40 20.57 21.01
C GLY A 492 23.85 19.74 22.17
N GLU A 493 23.90 20.24 23.41
CA GLU A 493 23.23 19.59 24.54
C GLU A 493 21.70 19.57 24.38
N LEU A 494 21.16 20.63 23.78
CA LEU A 494 19.74 20.80 23.52
C LEU A 494 19.51 21.06 22.04
N LYS A 495 18.37 20.57 21.55
CA LYS A 495 17.92 20.80 20.19
C LYS A 495 16.48 21.31 20.19
N LEU A 496 16.28 22.50 19.66
CA LEU A 496 14.97 23.05 19.35
C LEU A 496 14.55 22.62 17.97
N ARG A 497 13.31 22.14 17.82
CA ARG A 497 12.73 21.73 16.54
C ARG A 497 11.48 22.55 16.23
N PHE A 498 11.45 23.12 15.04
CA PHE A 498 10.37 23.94 14.50
C PHE A 498 9.58 23.11 13.50
N GLU A 499 8.65 22.32 14.02
CA GLU A 499 7.96 21.28 13.25
C GLU A 499 7.10 21.85 12.10
N ASP A 500 6.70 23.12 12.14
CA ASP A 500 5.85 23.75 11.10
C ASP A 500 6.58 24.81 10.26
N GLY A 501 7.92 24.77 10.27
CA GLY A 501 8.71 25.23 9.13
C GLY A 501 9.31 26.63 9.21
N THR A 502 8.81 27.54 10.05
CA THR A 502 9.44 28.87 10.23
C THR A 502 10.14 28.94 11.59
N PRO A 503 11.50 28.89 11.63
CA PRO A 503 12.24 29.06 12.87
C PRO A 503 12.00 30.44 13.49
N ALA A 504 11.62 30.46 14.76
CA ALA A 504 11.63 31.68 15.55
C ALA A 504 13.08 32.07 15.90
N SER A 505 13.32 33.36 16.18
CA SER A 505 14.62 33.84 16.64
C SER A 505 15.02 33.15 17.94
N THR A 506 16.24 32.62 17.99
CA THR A 506 16.85 32.03 19.20
C THR A 506 17.86 32.95 19.86
N LYS A 507 17.97 34.19 19.39
CA LYS A 507 18.91 35.19 19.93
C LYS A 507 18.67 35.41 21.43
N GLY A 508 19.74 35.36 22.22
CA GLY A 508 19.69 35.55 23.68
C GLY A 508 19.24 34.33 24.47
N LEU A 509 18.81 33.24 23.81
CA LEU A 509 18.27 32.08 24.51
C LEU A 509 19.33 31.29 25.29
N GLU A 510 20.56 31.20 24.78
CA GLU A 510 21.63 30.55 25.54
C GLU A 510 22.04 31.35 26.78
N GLU A 511 21.98 32.67 26.72
CA GLU A 511 22.22 33.52 27.89
C GLU A 511 21.11 33.31 28.94
N ALA A 512 19.85 33.29 28.48
CA ALA A 512 18.70 32.98 29.32
C ALA A 512 18.83 31.61 30.01
N LEU A 513 19.24 30.57 29.28
CA LEU A 513 19.45 29.22 29.79
C LEU A 513 20.57 29.13 30.85
N ARG A 514 21.57 30.01 30.79
CA ARG A 514 22.62 30.12 31.83
C ARG A 514 22.17 30.92 33.04
N GLY A 515 21.04 31.62 32.94
CA GLY A 515 20.43 32.41 34.01
C GLY A 515 19.64 31.58 35.03
N PRO A 516 18.94 32.24 35.98
CA PRO A 516 18.15 31.55 36.99
C PRO A 516 16.96 30.80 36.36
N ARG A 517 16.76 29.56 36.80
CA ARG A 517 15.61 28.74 36.43
C ARG A 517 14.39 29.11 37.27
N HIS A 518 13.29 29.45 36.61
CA HIS A 518 11.98 29.55 37.22
C HIS A 518 11.22 28.22 37.11
N GLN A 519 10.46 27.85 38.13
CA GLN A 519 9.75 26.59 38.20
C GLN A 519 8.32 26.80 38.68
N VAL A 520 7.35 26.22 37.98
CA VAL A 520 5.92 26.26 38.33
C VAL A 520 5.39 24.84 38.38
N ALA A 521 4.92 24.42 39.55
CA ALA A 521 4.18 23.18 39.75
C ALA A 521 2.73 23.36 39.24
N THR A 522 2.26 22.44 38.40
CA THR A 522 0.92 22.59 37.79
C THR A 522 -0.20 22.20 38.75
N GLY A 523 0.09 21.35 39.74
CA GLY A 523 -0.89 20.66 40.59
C GLY A 523 -1.55 19.47 39.91
N VAL A 524 -1.19 19.15 38.66
CA VAL A 524 -1.77 18.08 37.87
C VAL A 524 -0.90 16.83 37.96
N THR A 525 -1.45 15.76 38.56
CA THR A 525 -0.76 14.49 38.76
C THR A 525 -1.27 13.36 37.87
N MET A 526 -0.44 12.33 37.68
CA MET A 526 -0.74 11.12 36.92
C MET A 526 -0.06 9.87 37.50
N GLY A 527 -0.68 8.71 37.29
CA GLY A 527 -0.09 7.40 37.57
C GLY A 527 0.72 6.84 36.40
N ALA A 528 1.40 5.71 36.62
CA ALA A 528 2.39 5.14 35.68
C ALA A 528 1.83 4.66 34.34
N ALA A 529 0.52 4.44 34.26
CA ALA A 529 -0.16 3.88 33.08
C ALA A 529 -0.95 4.94 32.29
N PHE A 530 -0.81 6.24 32.61
CA PHE A 530 -1.62 7.28 31.99
C PHE A 530 -1.02 7.74 30.65
N TYR A 531 -1.86 7.79 29.61
CA TYR A 531 -1.48 8.31 28.30
C TYR A 531 -1.73 9.83 28.23
N PHE A 532 -0.72 10.59 27.83
CA PHE A 532 -0.73 12.07 27.83
C PHE A 532 -0.65 12.69 26.43
N GLY A 533 -0.96 11.92 25.40
CA GLY A 533 -0.86 12.42 24.02
C GLY A 533 -1.86 13.52 23.67
N SER A 534 -3.01 13.63 24.35
CA SER A 534 -3.91 14.78 24.18
C SER A 534 -3.30 16.06 24.75
N LEU A 535 -2.56 16.02 25.86
CA LEU A 535 -1.88 17.21 26.39
C LEU A 535 -0.85 17.75 25.40
N GLN A 536 -0.10 16.85 24.76
CA GLN A 536 0.88 17.20 23.73
C GLN A 536 0.22 17.95 22.57
N LEU A 537 -0.86 17.39 22.01
CA LEU A 537 -1.59 18.02 20.90
C LEU A 537 -2.31 19.29 21.33
N TYR A 538 -2.91 19.30 22.52
CA TYR A 538 -3.57 20.47 23.07
C TYR A 538 -2.57 21.61 23.21
N ALA A 539 -1.46 21.42 23.92
CA ALA A 539 -0.43 22.43 24.05
C ALA A 539 0.11 22.89 22.69
N ALA A 540 0.36 21.95 21.77
CA ALA A 540 0.92 22.26 20.47
C ALA A 540 0.01 23.14 19.60
N THR A 541 -1.30 22.85 19.60
CA THR A 541 -2.27 23.56 18.76
C THR A 541 -2.83 24.83 19.41
N THR A 542 -2.60 25.03 20.71
CA THR A 542 -3.23 26.12 21.46
C THR A 542 -2.27 27.20 21.96
N LEU A 543 -0.96 26.93 21.94
CA LEU A 543 0.06 27.84 22.42
C LEU A 543 0.82 28.50 21.26
N PRO A 544 0.87 29.85 21.22
CA PRO A 544 1.74 30.54 20.27
C PRO A 544 3.20 30.27 20.62
N GLY A 545 4.05 30.19 19.58
CA GLY A 545 5.49 29.95 19.76
C GLY A 545 5.84 28.53 20.21
N PHE A 546 4.93 27.57 20.04
CA PHE A 546 5.18 26.17 20.36
C PHE A 546 6.37 25.61 19.56
N VAL A 547 7.25 24.90 20.27
CA VAL A 547 8.39 24.17 19.72
C VAL A 547 8.61 22.86 20.47
N ARG A 548 9.38 21.97 19.86
CA ARG A 548 9.82 20.74 20.52
C ARG A 548 11.26 20.88 21.00
N LEU A 549 11.49 20.58 22.27
CA LEU A 549 12.81 20.63 22.89
C LEU A 549 13.27 19.21 23.21
N SER A 550 14.39 18.78 22.63
CA SER A 550 15.01 17.49 22.95
C SER A 550 16.39 17.67 23.57
N ALA A 551 16.76 16.76 24.48
CA ALA A 551 18.07 16.76 25.14
C ALA A 551 18.92 15.58 24.69
N HIS A 552 20.21 15.81 24.46
CA HIS A 552 21.17 14.79 24.00
C HIS A 552 22.16 14.34 25.08
N ARG A 553 22.06 14.87 26.31
CA ARG A 553 22.85 14.46 27.50
C ARG A 553 22.02 13.71 28.53
N GLU A 554 22.70 12.97 29.40
CA GLU A 554 22.10 12.18 30.47
C GLU A 554 21.28 13.00 31.47
N LYS A 555 20.23 12.39 32.02
CA LYS A 555 19.34 13.05 32.99
C LYS A 555 20.13 13.46 34.23
N GLY A 556 20.12 14.75 34.57
CA GLY A 556 20.75 15.29 35.78
C GLY A 556 22.15 15.90 35.59
N THR A 557 22.75 15.81 34.40
CA THR A 557 24.06 16.44 34.10
C THR A 557 23.96 17.71 33.25
N GLY A 558 22.76 18.03 32.73
CA GLY A 558 22.47 19.24 31.96
C GLY A 558 21.45 20.17 32.63
N VAL A 559 21.25 21.36 32.04
CA VAL A 559 20.43 22.46 32.59
C VAL A 559 18.93 22.10 32.72
N THR A 560 18.43 21.08 31.99
CA THR A 560 17.00 20.96 31.69
C THR A 560 16.20 19.84 32.38
N GLN A 561 16.84 18.91 33.08
CA GLN A 561 16.20 17.71 33.67
C GLN A 561 15.39 16.83 32.70
N ILE A 562 15.42 17.12 31.39
CA ILE A 562 14.86 16.27 30.33
C ILE A 562 15.73 15.01 30.24
N ALA A 563 15.11 13.84 30.08
CA ALA A 563 15.85 12.60 29.88
C ALA A 563 16.61 12.63 28.55
N LYS A 564 17.77 11.96 28.49
CA LYS A 564 18.50 11.77 27.23
C LYS A 564 17.58 11.16 26.17
N ASP A 565 17.60 11.74 24.97
CA ASP A 565 16.75 11.39 23.83
C ASP A 565 15.24 11.57 24.10
N GLY A 566 14.90 12.22 25.22
CA GLY A 566 13.55 12.66 25.57
C GLY A 566 13.19 13.95 24.84
N ASP A 567 11.89 14.13 24.65
CA ASP A 567 11.30 15.29 23.99
C ASP A 567 10.28 15.96 24.91
N ALA A 568 10.30 17.28 24.96
CA ALA A 568 9.46 18.10 25.81
C ALA A 568 8.66 19.12 24.98
N PRO A 569 7.34 19.26 25.22
CA PRO A 569 6.57 20.41 24.78
C PRO A 569 7.18 21.70 25.34
N ALA A 570 7.40 22.70 24.49
CA ALA A 570 8.02 23.96 24.88
C ALA A 570 7.40 25.15 24.15
N ILE A 571 7.56 26.35 24.71
CA ILE A 571 7.17 27.61 24.10
C ILE A 571 8.32 28.61 24.15
N LEU A 572 8.48 29.36 23.06
CA LEU A 572 9.46 30.43 22.93
C LEU A 572 8.82 31.80 23.14
N GLY A 573 9.54 32.67 23.84
CA GLY A 573 9.30 34.11 23.85
C GLY A 573 10.59 34.85 23.50
N ASP A 574 10.56 36.18 23.58
CA ASP A 574 11.75 36.99 23.30
C ASP A 574 12.86 36.69 24.32
N ALA A 575 13.97 36.12 23.82
CA ALA A 575 15.08 35.58 24.59
C ALA A 575 14.67 34.76 25.83
N SER A 576 13.55 34.02 25.75
CA SER A 576 12.98 33.28 26.87
C SER A 576 12.40 31.95 26.40
N LEU A 577 12.41 30.94 27.27
CA LEU A 577 11.94 29.59 26.96
C LEU A 577 11.24 29.01 28.19
N ALA A 578 10.10 28.35 27.98
CA ALA A 578 9.47 27.48 28.97
C ALA A 578 9.21 26.10 28.37
N TYR A 579 9.40 25.05 29.15
CA TYR A 579 9.14 23.68 28.71
C TYR A 579 8.59 22.81 29.83
N LEU A 580 7.85 21.78 29.43
CA LEU A 580 7.13 20.89 30.32
C LEU A 580 7.95 19.64 30.64
N ILE A 581 8.08 19.32 31.92
CA ILE A 581 8.66 18.07 32.43
C ILE A 581 7.71 17.41 33.43
N HIS A 582 7.97 16.16 33.76
CA HIS A 582 7.25 15.43 34.80
C HIS A 582 8.23 15.03 35.90
N VAL A 583 7.85 15.29 37.15
CA VAL A 583 8.63 14.98 38.35
C VAL A 583 7.88 13.94 39.15
N GLN A 584 8.56 12.88 39.59
CA GLN A 584 7.93 11.88 40.42
C GLN A 584 7.65 12.45 41.82
N THR A 585 6.38 12.53 42.21
CA THR A 585 5.93 13.04 43.51
C THR A 585 5.70 11.94 44.53
N ARG A 586 5.39 10.71 44.06
CA ARG A 586 5.24 9.52 44.90
C ARG A 586 6.09 8.36 44.39
N HIS A 587 6.89 7.79 45.29
CA HIS A 587 7.71 6.60 45.05
C HIS A 587 7.00 5.34 45.55
N GLY A 588 7.22 4.22 44.87
CA GLY A 588 6.68 2.92 45.22
C GLY A 588 7.32 1.82 44.38
N ASP A 589 7.14 0.57 44.80
CA ASP A 589 7.76 -0.59 44.14
C ASP A 589 6.93 -1.06 42.93
N SER A 590 5.62 -0.82 42.96
CA SER A 590 4.71 -1.13 41.85
C SER A 590 4.34 0.13 41.02
N PRO A 591 4.00 -0.02 39.72
CA PRO A 591 3.54 1.12 38.90
C PRO A 591 2.31 1.84 39.46
N ALA A 592 1.44 1.14 40.18
CA ALA A 592 0.22 1.71 40.78
C ALA A 592 0.50 2.65 41.96
N GLU A 593 1.67 2.53 42.59
CA GLU A 593 2.07 3.34 43.74
C GLU A 593 2.89 4.58 43.34
N LYS A 594 3.30 4.66 42.07
CA LYS A 594 4.09 5.77 41.55
C LYS A 594 3.18 6.85 40.99
N GLU A 595 3.48 8.10 41.34
CA GLU A 595 2.77 9.27 40.86
C GLU A 595 3.77 10.33 40.38
N TRP A 596 3.40 11.03 39.31
CA TRP A 596 4.17 12.12 38.74
C TRP A 596 3.32 13.37 38.63
N GLU A 597 3.93 14.52 38.83
CA GLU A 597 3.32 15.83 38.60
C GLU A 597 3.96 16.49 37.38
N TRP A 598 3.13 17.15 36.57
CA TRP A 598 3.62 18.05 35.53
C TRP A 598 4.20 19.33 36.15
N VAL A 599 5.41 19.68 35.74
CA VAL A 599 6.15 20.86 36.22
C VAL A 599 6.68 21.61 35.01
N VAL A 600 6.56 22.93 35.04
CA VAL A 600 7.12 23.81 34.01
C VAL A 600 8.45 24.37 34.49
N HIS A 601 9.48 24.29 33.65
CA HIS A 601 10.73 25.03 33.83
C HIS A 601 10.79 26.15 32.82
N ALA A 602 11.26 27.33 33.25
CA ALA A 602 11.41 28.48 32.38
C ALA A 602 12.66 29.32 32.66
N PHE A 603 13.11 30.03 31.64
CA PHE A 603 14.36 30.79 31.59
C PHE A 603 14.15 32.12 30.84
N GLY A 604 14.98 33.11 31.14
CA GLY A 604 14.93 34.45 30.53
C GLY A 604 13.99 35.42 31.25
N GLN A 605 14.02 36.69 30.85
CA GLN A 605 13.24 37.76 31.51
C GLN A 605 11.74 37.52 31.45
N HIS A 606 11.23 36.93 30.37
CA HIS A 606 9.82 36.56 30.22
C HIS A 606 9.51 35.14 30.71
N GLY A 607 10.51 34.42 31.26
CA GLY A 607 10.38 33.05 31.73
C GLY A 607 9.22 32.82 32.71
N PRO A 608 9.04 33.64 33.76
CA PRO A 608 7.92 33.48 34.69
C PRO A 608 6.54 33.57 34.03
N GLN A 609 6.37 34.48 33.08
CA GLN A 609 5.11 34.63 32.34
C GLN A 609 4.85 33.41 31.44
N LEU A 610 5.87 32.94 30.71
CA LEU A 610 5.76 31.75 29.88
C LEU A 610 5.48 30.49 30.72
N ALA A 611 6.08 30.40 31.92
CA ALA A 611 5.86 29.29 32.83
C ALA A 611 4.40 29.19 33.27
N GLU A 612 3.81 30.31 33.69
CA GLU A 612 2.39 30.37 34.07
C GLU A 612 1.47 30.12 32.87
N GLN A 613 1.81 30.61 31.68
CA GLN A 613 1.03 30.34 30.47
C GLN A 613 0.98 28.83 30.14
N LEU A 614 2.13 28.15 30.17
CA LEU A 614 2.20 26.71 29.94
C LEU A 614 1.54 25.92 31.07
N ALA A 615 1.72 26.32 32.34
CA ALA A 615 1.05 25.69 33.48
C ALA A 615 -0.48 25.86 33.44
N ALA A 616 -0.97 27.04 33.07
CA ALA A 616 -2.39 27.30 32.85
C ALA A 616 -2.96 26.43 31.71
N THR A 617 -2.17 26.19 30.67
CA THR A 617 -2.54 25.28 29.57
C THR A 617 -2.69 23.84 30.04
N VAL A 618 -1.76 23.35 30.87
CA VAL A 618 -1.89 22.01 31.50
C VAL A 618 -3.13 21.93 32.38
N ARG A 619 -3.38 22.94 33.22
CA ARG A 619 -4.59 22.99 34.08
C ARG A 619 -5.89 23.07 33.27
N ALA A 620 -5.90 23.78 32.13
CA ALA A 620 -7.05 23.84 31.24
C ALA A 620 -7.32 22.51 30.55
N TRP A 621 -6.27 21.85 30.04
CA TRP A 621 -6.38 20.49 29.52
C TRP A 621 -6.94 19.52 30.57
N ASP A 622 -6.44 19.63 31.81
CA ASP A 622 -6.87 18.78 32.92
C ASP A 622 -8.37 18.90 33.22
N ARG A 623 -8.87 20.13 33.19
CA ARG A 623 -10.26 20.46 33.49
C ARG A 623 -11.22 20.10 32.36
N ASP A 624 -10.85 20.39 31.12
CA ASP A 624 -11.80 20.40 29.99
C ASP A 624 -11.60 19.24 29.01
N VAL A 625 -10.39 18.66 28.92
CA VAL A 625 -10.02 17.69 27.88
C VAL A 625 -9.75 16.29 28.45
N ARG A 626 -9.08 16.20 29.61
CA ARG A 626 -8.78 14.93 30.29
C ARG A 626 -10.08 14.29 30.82
N THR A 627 -10.32 13.00 30.55
CA THR A 627 -11.44 12.25 31.13
C THR A 627 -10.96 11.26 32.20
N ASN A 628 -11.83 11.00 33.19
CA ASN A 628 -11.50 10.22 34.41
C ASN A 628 -11.30 8.71 34.16
N ASP A 629 -11.71 8.20 33.00
CA ASP A 629 -11.61 6.78 32.63
C ASP A 629 -10.37 6.46 31.78
N GLY A 630 -9.44 7.41 31.63
CA GLY A 630 -8.26 7.26 30.77
C GLY A 630 -8.57 7.33 29.27
N LYS A 631 -9.83 7.61 28.90
CA LYS A 631 -10.19 8.04 27.54
C LYS A 631 -9.91 9.54 27.42
N GLN A 632 -10.08 10.09 26.22
CA GLN A 632 -9.74 11.47 25.91
C GLN A 632 -10.82 12.05 25.03
N ASN A 633 -11.16 13.31 25.24
CA ASN A 633 -11.94 14.06 24.25
C ASN A 633 -10.99 14.59 23.19
N ASP A 634 -10.86 13.87 22.08
CA ASP A 634 -10.16 14.37 20.90
C ASP A 634 -10.82 15.67 20.39
N PRO A 635 -10.06 16.58 19.76
CA PRO A 635 -10.64 17.80 19.20
C PRO A 635 -11.56 17.46 18.04
N VAL A 636 -12.58 18.29 17.83
CA VAL A 636 -13.21 18.32 16.51
C VAL A 636 -12.20 18.93 15.55
N LEU A 637 -11.79 18.16 14.54
CA LEU A 637 -10.84 18.58 13.53
C LEU A 637 -11.50 18.57 12.15
N THR A 638 -11.40 19.71 11.46
CA THR A 638 -11.72 19.81 10.03
C THR A 638 -10.50 20.23 9.24
N VAL A 639 -10.35 19.69 8.03
CA VAL A 639 -9.25 20.04 7.12
C VAL A 639 -9.82 20.62 5.83
N HIS A 640 -9.37 21.81 5.50
CA HIS A 640 -9.80 22.60 4.33
C HIS A 640 -8.65 22.71 3.31
N PRO A 641 -8.94 22.98 2.03
CA PRO A 641 -7.90 23.32 1.06
C PRO A 641 -7.11 24.56 1.51
N ALA A 642 -5.80 24.61 1.22
CA ALA A 642 -4.95 25.77 1.55
C ALA A 642 -5.49 27.11 1.03
N SER A 643 -6.24 27.10 -0.08
CA SER A 643 -6.86 28.27 -0.70
C SER A 643 -8.12 28.77 0.00
N THR A 644 -8.61 28.08 1.05
CA THR A 644 -9.85 28.45 1.76
C THR A 644 -9.65 29.76 2.52
N PRO A 645 -10.43 30.82 2.26
CA PRO A 645 -10.32 32.10 2.99
C PRO A 645 -10.71 31.99 4.46
N ASP A 646 -10.10 32.80 5.34
CA ASP A 646 -10.37 32.80 6.80
C ASP A 646 -11.86 32.90 7.14
N ARG A 647 -12.60 33.75 6.41
CA ARG A 647 -14.05 33.94 6.59
C ARG A 647 -14.91 32.70 6.32
N GLN A 648 -14.35 31.67 5.69
CA GLN A 648 -15.02 30.40 5.41
C GLN A 648 -14.60 29.28 6.36
N LEU A 649 -13.56 29.51 7.17
CA LEU A 649 -13.16 28.55 8.20
C LEU A 649 -14.13 28.60 9.39
N PRO A 650 -14.42 27.45 10.01
CA PRO A 650 -15.13 27.45 11.28
C PRO A 650 -14.25 28.09 12.36
N ALA A 651 -14.87 28.55 13.46
CA ALA A 651 -14.11 29.01 14.62
C ALA A 651 -13.24 27.86 15.17
N GLY A 652 -11.97 28.12 15.46
CA GLY A 652 -11.03 27.13 15.99
C GLY A 652 -9.60 27.65 15.99
N ASP A 653 -8.68 26.91 16.62
CA ASP A 653 -7.25 27.13 16.47
C ASP A 653 -6.83 26.60 15.09
N VAL A 654 -6.20 27.43 14.25
CA VAL A 654 -5.87 27.12 12.85
C VAL A 654 -4.38 26.78 12.72
N LEU A 655 -4.07 25.67 12.05
CA LEU A 655 -2.73 25.30 11.61
C LEU A 655 -2.68 25.29 10.08
N ASP A 656 -1.96 26.24 9.52
CA ASP A 656 -1.74 26.37 8.08
C ASP A 656 -0.55 25.54 7.60
N LYS A 657 -0.77 24.78 6.53
CA LYS A 657 0.23 23.98 5.82
C LYS A 657 0.14 24.27 4.31
N PRO A 658 1.15 23.91 3.49
CA PRO A 658 1.20 24.24 2.07
C PRO A 658 -0.04 23.81 1.27
N HIS A 659 -0.65 22.68 1.60
CA HIS A 659 -1.78 22.12 0.87
C HIS A 659 -3.08 22.09 1.69
N SER A 660 -3.02 22.33 2.99
CA SER A 660 -4.20 22.25 3.86
C SER A 660 -4.21 23.26 5.00
N ARG A 661 -5.42 23.59 5.45
CA ARG A 661 -5.68 24.36 6.68
C ARG A 661 -6.41 23.46 7.65
N LEU A 662 -5.80 23.15 8.79
CA LEU A 662 -6.39 22.32 9.84
C LEU A 662 -7.02 23.25 10.88
N VAL A 663 -8.29 23.00 11.22
CA VAL A 663 -9.00 23.78 12.24
C VAL A 663 -9.38 22.87 13.40
N PHE A 664 -8.84 23.17 14.57
CA PHE A 664 -9.04 22.43 15.81
C PHE A 664 -10.05 23.15 16.70
N GLN A 665 -11.03 22.40 17.20
CA GLN A 665 -11.97 22.87 18.23
C GLN A 665 -11.84 21.97 19.44
N TRP A 666 -11.23 22.49 20.49
CA TRP A 666 -11.05 21.80 21.75
C TRP A 666 -12.23 22.04 22.70
N PRO A 667 -12.66 21.02 23.49
CA PRO A 667 -13.67 21.20 24.53
C PRO A 667 -13.28 22.29 25.52
N GLY A 668 -14.26 23.11 25.93
CA GLY A 668 -14.04 24.18 26.93
C GLY A 668 -13.21 25.37 26.45
N ARG A 669 -12.71 25.35 25.20
CA ARG A 669 -11.87 26.40 24.64
C ARG A 669 -12.68 27.31 23.70
N VAL A 670 -12.59 28.61 23.95
CA VAL A 670 -12.99 29.65 23.00
C VAL A 670 -11.71 30.09 22.28
N PRO A 671 -11.60 29.91 20.94
CA PRO A 671 -10.43 30.36 20.19
C PRO A 671 -10.22 31.86 20.38
N SER A 672 -8.95 32.28 20.45
CA SER A 672 -8.63 33.71 20.38
C SER A 672 -9.05 34.25 19.00
N PRO A 673 -9.63 35.46 18.94
CA PRO A 673 -10.12 36.04 17.69
C PRO A 673 -9.02 36.33 16.66
#